data_AF-A0A1P8FL40-F1
#
_entry.id   AF-A0A1P8FL40-F1
#
_cell.length_a   1.000
_cell.length_b   1.000
_cell.length_c   1.000
_cell.angle_alpha   90.00
_cell.angle_beta   90.00
_cell.angle_gamma   90.00
#
_symmetry.space_group_name_H-M   'P 1'
#
loop_
_entity.id
_entity.type
_entity.pdbx_description
1 polymer ?
#
loop_
_entity_poly.entity_id
_entity_poly.type
_entity_poly.pdbx_seq_one_letter_code
_entity_poly.pdbx_strand_id
1 'polypeptide(L)'
;MTFIRIIAAAALSFCAIAARAQPVVWQHDEPGRYVGPEISAPRGGRIASAVFEAPTGSHLSLRDTATGLPLWTVRGPNTSAHPGKRIAVDAEGNVIVALSSGANVLTVKYAAVDGAVLWGHVHVDEPLTLGMVGSLAIDSGGGVIVGAATCSQVYEECRVEHWIEKHDAQSGAVLWHASHSFGFSDHGMFPGAAVSVATDSARNVLAAGGQVIAKYAAETGVALWSVPVAIPPASQQVVVVDLHDDAMVLVSDASGARVMKVSGSDGSTMWSTPVPGATKIVLASNGDAIVAGGAFTRRLSGANGAVSWARKLAGVTRDLAMDADGNVVAARQGFGNDGAPRARIVRYEGSSGRVLSIFAVEDGTESTAEAIAADGAGIYACVSITTNNPSSGSTARTAMFTNTATIVPGVLDFNADGRSDLTWSHPDGRHALWLVDGLSVLATGEVSAPAAGVSITGIADFDGDGRADLLFQHPNGEISLSLVSGTLATAASTLVSNHDGWHVAAAGDLDGDGRADVVLQNADGRVFAWTRILAGGVGSYILDAGTGWVVSHLADFDGDGLDDILFRHPDGRHAIWLMDGKTPKSQAQILNAGGWTAMHALDLNGDGTADILWQHADGTIAAWLMNGTSMASGATLIGPGSGWSVTHTGDFDGDGKSDLLFTHDDGRVAIYLMNGLMPAQTTQILNAGSGWSVRRLLDLDGDGRADIVWQHTDGSVAAWLMNGTAMTSGSTLLGPGTGWSVSTANP
;
A
#
# COMPACT_ATOMS: atom_id res chain seq x y z
N MET A 1 43.99 -18.26 46.51
CA MET A 1 44.07 -18.20 45.03
C MET A 1 43.35 -19.41 44.47
N THR A 2 42.27 -19.10 43.78
CA THR A 2 41.34 -19.84 42.91
C THR A 2 41.47 -21.37 42.77
N PHE A 3 40.38 -22.06 43.11
CA PHE A 3 40.12 -23.48 42.81
C PHE A 3 39.38 -23.64 41.47
N ILE A 4 39.66 -24.77 40.82
CA ILE A 4 39.23 -25.19 39.48
C ILE A 4 38.14 -26.29 39.58
N ARG A 5 37.19 -26.30 38.60
CA ARG A 5 36.26 -27.38 38.14
C ARG A 5 34.97 -27.59 38.98
N ILE A 6 33.73 -27.77 38.46
CA ILE A 6 33.06 -28.19 37.18
C ILE A 6 31.64 -27.53 37.20
N ILE A 7 30.95 -27.20 36.08
CA ILE A 7 29.86 -27.98 35.44
C ILE A 7 29.45 -27.35 34.07
N ALA A 8 29.42 -28.23 33.05
CA ALA A 8 28.65 -28.26 31.79
C ALA A 8 28.63 -27.04 30.83
N ALA A 9 29.42 -27.13 29.76
CA ALA A 9 29.10 -26.55 28.47
C ALA A 9 28.55 -27.67 27.57
N ALA A 10 27.27 -27.57 27.19
CA ALA A 10 26.67 -28.37 26.14
C ALA A 10 26.47 -27.46 24.91
N ALA A 11 26.77 -28.03 23.75
CA ALA A 11 26.82 -27.39 22.44
C ALA A 11 25.50 -26.70 22.05
N LEU A 12 25.61 -25.55 21.37
CA LEU A 12 24.72 -25.17 20.28
C LEU A 12 25.54 -24.33 19.30
N SER A 13 25.60 -24.84 18.07
CA SER A 13 26.31 -24.28 16.93
C SER A 13 25.87 -22.84 16.64
N PHE A 14 26.84 -21.96 16.48
CA PHE A 14 26.67 -20.72 15.73
C PHE A 14 26.45 -21.08 14.26
N CYS A 15 25.19 -21.05 13.82
CA CYS A 15 24.86 -20.79 12.42
C CYS A 15 24.50 -19.30 12.37
N ALA A 16 25.30 -18.53 11.65
CA ALA A 16 25.03 -17.12 11.40
C ALA A 16 23.73 -17.02 10.60
N ILE A 17 22.66 -16.61 11.27
CA ILE A 17 21.39 -16.24 10.66
C ILE A 17 21.64 -14.93 9.91
N ALA A 18 21.29 -14.91 8.63
CA ALA A 18 21.30 -13.74 7.76
C ALA A 18 20.71 -12.52 8.48
N ALA A 19 21.38 -11.39 8.38
CA ALA A 19 20.95 -10.11 8.93
C ALA A 19 19.75 -9.56 8.15
N ARG A 20 18.61 -10.22 8.34
CA ARG A 20 17.26 -9.67 8.42
C ARG A 20 17.22 -8.14 8.50
N ALA A 21 16.78 -7.46 7.44
CA ALA A 21 16.11 -6.17 7.58
C ALA A 21 14.70 -6.45 8.15
N GLN A 22 14.63 -6.83 9.42
CA GLN A 22 13.34 -6.91 10.10
C GLN A 22 12.95 -5.50 10.52
N PRO A 23 11.65 -5.15 10.47
CA PRO A 23 11.17 -4.02 11.25
C PRO A 23 11.68 -4.18 12.69
N VAL A 24 12.13 -3.09 13.29
CA VAL A 24 12.41 -3.11 14.74
C VAL A 24 11.06 -3.25 15.41
N VAL A 25 10.67 -4.49 15.72
CA VAL A 25 9.41 -4.80 16.40
C VAL A 25 9.55 -4.37 17.85
N TRP A 26 8.83 -3.32 18.25
CA TRP A 26 8.81 -2.90 19.65
C TRP A 26 7.77 -3.74 20.39
N GLN A 27 8.27 -4.78 21.05
CA GLN A 27 7.44 -5.72 21.76
C GLN A 27 6.97 -5.12 23.10
N HIS A 28 5.67 -5.23 23.38
CA HIS A 28 5.13 -5.24 24.73
C HIS A 28 4.57 -6.65 24.96
N ASP A 29 5.10 -7.35 25.96
CA ASP A 29 5.05 -8.81 26.07
C ASP A 29 3.90 -9.37 26.93
N GLU A 30 2.88 -8.58 27.25
CA GLU A 30 1.84 -9.01 28.20
C GLU A 30 0.48 -9.34 27.53
N PRO A 31 -0.10 -10.53 27.81
CA PRO A 31 -1.38 -10.96 27.23
C PRO A 31 -2.61 -10.35 27.94
N GLY A 32 -3.57 -9.77 27.19
CA GLY A 32 -4.77 -9.12 27.75
C GLY A 32 -5.88 -8.77 26.73
N ARG A 33 -7.04 -8.24 27.14
CA ARG A 33 -8.10 -7.81 26.18
C ARG A 33 -7.83 -6.37 25.74
N TYR A 34 -7.60 -6.13 24.45
CA TYR A 34 -7.12 -4.85 23.91
C TYR A 34 -8.24 -4.00 23.30
N VAL A 35 -8.15 -2.68 23.48
CA VAL A 35 -8.90 -1.66 22.71
C VAL A 35 -7.89 -0.84 21.93
N GLY A 36 -8.15 -0.66 20.63
CA GLY A 36 -7.22 -0.24 19.58
C GLY A 36 -6.12 0.76 20.00
N PRO A 37 -4.85 0.49 19.66
CA PRO A 37 -3.73 1.37 19.98
C PRO A 37 -3.79 2.69 19.19
N GLU A 38 -3.43 3.79 19.85
CA GLU A 38 -3.31 5.12 19.24
C GLU A 38 -1.82 5.51 19.15
N ILE A 39 -1.47 6.27 18.11
CA ILE A 39 -0.11 6.76 17.89
C ILE A 39 -0.15 8.25 17.55
N SER A 40 0.80 9.03 18.09
CA SER A 40 0.89 10.44 17.76
C SER A 40 1.59 10.64 16.42
N ALA A 41 1.31 11.77 15.76
CA ALA A 41 2.24 12.28 14.75
C ALA A 41 3.64 12.47 15.39
N PRO A 42 4.75 12.14 14.69
CA PRO A 42 6.08 12.31 15.24
C PRO A 42 6.45 13.79 15.33
N ARG A 43 7.10 14.21 16.41
CA ARG A 43 7.52 15.61 16.59
C ARG A 43 8.83 15.69 17.37
N GLY A 44 9.79 16.44 16.85
CA GLY A 44 11.08 16.67 17.52
C GLY A 44 11.87 15.38 17.79
N GLY A 45 11.79 14.40 16.90
CA GLY A 45 12.44 13.10 17.06
C GLY A 45 11.76 12.17 18.07
N ARG A 46 10.49 12.45 18.43
CA ARG A 46 9.75 11.70 19.44
C ARG A 46 8.39 11.27 18.91
N ILE A 47 7.95 10.10 19.38
CA ILE A 47 6.64 9.55 19.07
C ILE A 47 6.04 8.90 20.31
N ALA A 48 4.75 9.13 20.52
CA ALA A 48 4.04 8.58 21.66
C ALA A 48 2.99 7.56 21.19
N SER A 49 2.84 6.48 21.97
CA SER A 49 1.78 5.50 21.73
C SER A 49 1.05 5.17 23.03
N ALA A 50 -0.25 4.93 22.88
CA ALA A 50 -1.12 4.52 23.97
C ALA A 50 -1.75 3.16 23.65
N VAL A 51 -1.66 2.24 24.60
CA VAL A 51 -2.19 0.88 24.49
C VAL A 51 -3.07 0.59 25.71
N PHE A 52 -4.21 -0.05 25.53
CA PHE A 52 -5.06 -0.49 26.64
C PHE A 52 -5.01 -2.00 26.80
N GLU A 53 -4.74 -2.45 28.02
CA GLU A 53 -4.71 -3.85 28.38
C GLU A 53 -5.72 -4.11 29.51
N ALA A 54 -6.78 -4.88 29.26
CA ALA A 54 -7.64 -5.33 30.35
C ALA A 54 -7.08 -6.63 30.96
N PRO A 55 -7.03 -6.77 32.30
CA PRO A 55 -7.56 -5.86 33.33
C PRO A 55 -6.51 -4.87 33.91
N THR A 56 -5.28 -4.88 33.40
CA THR A 56 -4.11 -4.23 33.98
C THR A 56 -4.10 -2.71 33.83
N GLY A 57 -4.72 -2.13 32.80
CA GLY A 57 -4.89 -0.67 32.62
C GLY A 57 -4.35 -0.13 31.29
N SER A 58 -4.35 1.20 31.14
CA SER A 58 -3.74 1.89 29.99
C SER A 58 -2.22 2.02 30.18
N HIS A 59 -1.42 1.72 29.16
CA HIS A 59 0.01 1.98 29.09
C HIS A 59 0.28 3.12 28.10
N LEU A 60 1.04 4.12 28.55
CA LEU A 60 1.49 5.26 27.74
C LEU A 60 3.00 5.19 27.59
N SER A 61 3.50 5.23 26.36
CA SER A 61 4.94 5.20 26.09
C SER A 61 5.35 6.38 25.23
N LEU A 62 6.53 6.94 25.53
CA LEU A 62 7.23 7.89 24.68
C LEU A 62 8.51 7.23 24.16
N ARG A 63 8.77 7.35 22.86
CA ARG A 63 9.89 6.71 22.17
C ARG A 63 10.69 7.74 21.39
N ASP A 64 11.98 7.45 21.23
CA ASP A 64 12.85 8.12 20.28
C ASP A 64 12.56 7.59 18.87
N THR A 65 12.38 8.46 17.87
CA THR A 65 11.98 8.03 16.52
C THR A 65 13.13 7.39 15.73
N ALA A 66 14.38 7.76 16.01
CA ALA A 66 15.53 7.22 15.29
C ALA A 66 15.87 5.78 15.72
N THR A 67 15.73 5.49 17.02
CA THR A 67 16.08 4.19 17.60
C THR A 67 14.86 3.32 17.92
N GLY A 68 13.70 3.95 18.09
CA GLY A 68 12.47 3.29 18.53
C GLY A 68 12.43 2.88 20.00
N LEU A 69 13.51 3.12 20.73
CA LEU A 69 13.62 2.73 22.13
C LEU A 69 12.70 3.59 23.00
N PRO A 70 12.03 2.98 24.00
CA PRO A 70 11.23 3.74 24.94
C PRO A 70 12.14 4.66 25.76
N LEU A 71 11.82 5.95 25.77
CA LEU A 71 12.38 6.90 26.73
C LEU A 71 11.78 6.63 28.11
N TRP A 72 10.47 6.39 28.16
CA TRP A 72 9.74 5.92 29.34
C TRP A 72 8.42 5.27 28.94
N THR A 73 7.90 4.45 29.87
CA THR A 73 6.55 3.89 29.82
C THR A 73 5.92 4.07 31.20
N VAL A 74 4.73 4.66 31.25
CA VAL A 74 3.96 4.88 32.48
C VAL A 74 2.59 4.24 32.39
N ARG A 75 1.99 3.97 33.56
CA ARG A 75 0.56 3.64 33.62
C ARG A 75 -0.24 4.91 33.40
N GLY A 76 -1.01 4.93 32.32
CA GLY A 76 -1.98 5.96 32.04
C GLY A 76 -3.23 5.82 32.92
N PRO A 77 -4.19 6.75 32.79
CA PRO A 77 -5.42 6.72 33.58
C PRO A 77 -6.22 5.46 33.26
N ASN A 78 -6.68 4.76 34.30
CA ASN A 78 -7.53 3.59 34.17
C ASN A 78 -8.92 4.01 33.71
N THR A 79 -9.30 3.63 32.50
CA THR A 79 -10.66 3.84 32.01
C THR A 79 -11.23 2.57 31.42
N SER A 80 -12.55 2.40 31.53
CA SER A 80 -13.26 1.37 30.81
C SER A 80 -13.01 1.52 29.30
N ALA A 81 -13.02 0.39 28.61
CA ALA A 81 -12.74 0.14 27.19
C ALA A 81 -13.47 1.03 26.14
N HIS A 82 -13.40 2.35 26.23
CA HIS A 82 -14.10 3.27 25.33
C HIS A 82 -13.22 3.73 24.14
N PRO A 83 -13.83 3.91 22.94
CA PRO A 83 -13.14 4.20 21.67
C PRO A 83 -12.65 5.67 21.50
N GLY A 84 -12.64 6.49 22.55
CA GLY A 84 -12.28 7.92 22.47
C GLY A 84 -10.96 8.21 23.14
N LYS A 85 -9.83 7.88 22.50
CA LYS A 85 -8.49 8.28 22.96
C LYS A 85 -7.79 9.03 21.84
N ARG A 86 -7.12 10.14 22.15
CA ARG A 86 -6.29 10.90 21.21
C ARG A 86 -4.99 11.26 21.89
N ILE A 87 -3.90 11.17 21.14
CA ILE A 87 -2.55 11.41 21.63
C ILE A 87 -1.80 12.36 20.71
N ALA A 88 -1.05 13.28 21.30
CA ALA A 88 -0.22 14.23 20.58
C ALA A 88 1.10 14.48 21.33
N VAL A 89 2.11 14.91 20.58
CA VAL A 89 3.40 15.36 21.13
C VAL A 89 3.55 16.86 20.85
N ASP A 90 3.88 17.64 21.88
CA ASP A 90 4.11 19.09 21.73
C ASP A 90 5.53 19.42 21.24
N ALA A 91 5.82 20.71 21.05
CA ALA A 91 7.12 21.16 20.55
C ALA A 91 8.28 20.82 21.50
N GLU A 92 8.00 20.73 22.80
CA GLU A 92 8.94 20.36 23.84
C GLU A 92 9.11 18.83 23.99
N GLY A 93 8.33 18.04 23.26
CA GLY A 93 8.36 16.58 23.31
C GLY A 93 7.53 15.96 24.43
N ASN A 94 6.68 16.74 25.11
CA ASN A 94 5.73 16.25 26.11
C ASN A 94 4.57 15.54 25.43
N VAL A 95 3.97 14.60 26.14
CA VAL A 95 2.85 13.80 25.63
C VAL A 95 1.54 14.33 26.18
N ILE A 96 0.58 14.63 25.31
CA ILE A 96 -0.78 15.03 25.69
C ILE A 96 -1.71 13.87 25.31
N VAL A 97 -2.57 13.49 26.26
CA VAL A 97 -3.60 12.47 26.04
C VAL A 97 -4.96 13.05 26.41
N ALA A 98 -5.91 12.98 25.48
CA ALA A 98 -7.32 13.21 25.75
C ALA A 98 -8.07 11.88 25.69
N LEU A 99 -8.85 11.56 26.70
CA LEU A 99 -9.52 10.26 26.81
C LEU A 99 -10.90 10.31 27.46
N SER A 100 -11.77 9.40 27.02
CA SER A 100 -13.08 9.16 27.61
C SER A 100 -13.01 8.25 28.85
N SER A 101 -13.70 8.65 29.91
CA SER A 101 -13.81 7.91 31.19
C SER A 101 -15.24 7.93 31.73
N GLY A 102 -16.11 7.05 31.22
CA GLY A 102 -17.53 7.08 31.56
C GLY A 102 -18.16 8.41 31.12
N ALA A 103 -18.61 9.21 32.08
CA ALA A 103 -19.15 10.56 31.86
C ALA A 103 -18.09 11.61 31.52
N ASN A 104 -16.83 11.36 31.90
CA ASN A 104 -15.82 12.41 31.92
C ASN A 104 -14.95 12.37 30.67
N VAL A 105 -14.48 13.55 30.26
CA VAL A 105 -13.36 13.70 29.34
C VAL A 105 -12.15 14.16 30.13
N LEU A 106 -11.09 13.36 30.13
CA LEU A 106 -9.85 13.62 30.84
C LEU A 106 -8.76 14.01 29.84
N THR A 107 -8.13 15.16 30.08
CA THR A 107 -6.99 15.66 29.31
C THR A 107 -5.78 15.73 30.23
N VAL A 108 -4.69 15.04 29.90
CA VAL A 108 -3.48 14.99 30.74
C VAL A 108 -2.24 15.26 29.90
N LYS A 109 -1.33 16.06 30.45
CA LYS A 109 0.00 16.30 29.89
C LYS A 109 1.07 15.62 30.73
N TYR A 110 1.95 14.87 30.07
CA TYR A 110 3.06 14.12 30.67
C TYR A 110 4.40 14.68 30.21
N ALA A 111 5.34 14.79 31.14
CA ALA A 111 6.66 15.33 30.91
C ALA A 111 7.46 14.45 29.94
N ALA A 112 8.11 15.10 28.98
CA ALA A 112 8.98 14.50 27.99
C ALA A 112 10.15 13.71 28.60
N VAL A 113 10.59 14.08 29.81
CA VAL A 113 11.80 13.57 30.46
C VAL A 113 11.60 12.23 31.17
N ASP A 114 10.49 12.05 31.87
CA ASP A 114 10.28 10.90 32.76
C ASP A 114 8.82 10.39 32.83
N GLY A 115 7.91 11.02 32.06
CA GLY A 115 6.49 10.68 32.08
C GLY A 115 5.74 11.15 33.33
N ALA A 116 6.30 12.08 34.11
CA ALA A 116 5.57 12.70 35.22
C ALA A 116 4.38 13.52 34.71
N VAL A 117 3.25 13.48 35.41
CA VAL A 117 2.09 14.33 35.07
C VAL A 117 2.45 15.80 35.35
N LEU A 118 2.39 16.64 34.32
CA LEU A 118 2.59 18.09 34.43
C LEU A 118 1.29 18.77 34.87
N TRP A 119 0.17 18.40 34.23
CA TRP A 119 -1.17 18.83 34.61
C TRP A 119 -2.22 17.85 34.08
N GLY A 120 -3.41 17.89 34.68
CA GLY A 120 -4.57 17.14 34.22
C GLY A 120 -5.86 17.97 34.40
N HIS A 121 -6.77 17.84 33.44
CA HIS A 121 -8.08 18.50 33.44
C HIS A 121 -9.18 17.46 33.24
N VAL A 122 -10.26 17.55 34.01
CA VAL A 122 -11.45 16.70 33.86
C VAL A 122 -12.62 17.60 33.49
N HIS A 123 -13.15 17.42 32.29
CA HIS A 123 -14.44 17.99 31.92
C HIS A 123 -15.57 17.11 32.46
N VAL A 124 -16.51 17.72 33.19
CA VAL A 124 -17.67 17.05 33.79
C VAL A 124 -18.92 17.87 33.47
N ASP A 125 -19.77 17.35 32.59
CA ASP A 125 -21.15 17.82 32.43
C ASP A 125 -22.06 16.85 33.18
N GLU A 126 -22.61 17.25 34.33
CA GLU A 126 -23.77 16.64 35.03
C GLU A 126 -23.77 15.10 35.33
N PRO A 127 -24.45 14.62 36.39
CA PRO A 127 -24.18 13.29 36.98
C PRO A 127 -24.70 12.05 36.21
N LEU A 128 -25.07 12.13 34.92
CA LEU A 128 -25.63 11.00 34.15
C LEU A 128 -25.15 10.91 32.68
N THR A 129 -23.95 11.42 32.37
CA THR A 129 -23.48 11.56 30.98
C THR A 129 -22.55 10.43 30.51
N LEU A 130 -22.40 10.30 29.19
CA LEU A 130 -21.30 9.58 28.53
C LEU A 130 -20.48 10.60 27.75
N GLY A 131 -19.16 10.63 27.95
CA GLY A 131 -18.23 11.55 27.28
C GLY A 131 -17.42 10.84 26.19
N MET A 132 -17.35 11.44 25.00
CA MET A 132 -16.61 10.91 23.86
C MET A 132 -15.61 11.95 23.32
N VAL A 133 -14.32 11.62 23.36
CA VAL A 133 -13.28 12.42 22.70
C VAL A 133 -13.27 12.13 21.21
N GLY A 134 -13.35 13.18 20.39
CA GLY A 134 -13.31 13.09 18.93
C GLY A 134 -11.95 13.42 18.35
N SER A 135 -11.30 14.46 18.89
CA SER A 135 -10.02 14.95 18.38
C SER A 135 -9.22 15.70 19.45
N LEU A 136 -7.91 15.79 19.19
CA LEU A 136 -6.94 16.54 19.97
C LEU A 136 -6.04 17.27 18.98
N ALA A 137 -5.87 18.58 19.16
CA ALA A 137 -4.95 19.39 18.38
C ALA A 137 -4.06 20.24 19.31
N ILE A 138 -2.91 20.66 18.79
CA ILE A 138 -2.00 21.58 19.49
C ILE A 138 -1.73 22.74 18.53
N ASP A 139 -2.06 23.96 18.93
CA ASP A 139 -1.78 25.13 18.09
C ASP A 139 -0.28 25.49 18.08
N SER A 140 0.12 26.40 17.20
CA SER A 140 1.51 26.84 17.07
C SER A 140 2.06 27.56 18.32
N GLY A 141 1.21 27.99 19.24
CA GLY A 141 1.57 28.54 20.55
C GLY A 141 1.63 27.50 21.67
N GLY A 142 1.35 26.23 21.38
CA GLY A 142 1.32 25.13 22.36
C GLY A 142 -0.01 24.94 23.08
N GLY A 143 -1.03 25.74 22.76
CA GLY A 143 -2.37 25.59 23.33
C GLY A 143 -2.97 24.24 22.94
N VAL A 144 -3.57 23.54 23.91
CA VAL A 144 -4.14 22.20 23.70
C VAL A 144 -5.64 22.33 23.42
N ILE A 145 -6.11 21.80 22.29
CA ILE A 145 -7.52 21.89 21.89
C ILE A 145 -8.13 20.50 21.88
N VAL A 146 -9.25 20.33 22.60
CA VAL A 146 -9.99 19.08 22.69
C VAL A 146 -11.36 19.27 22.06
N GLY A 147 -11.67 18.46 21.04
CA GLY A 147 -13.00 18.35 20.47
C GLY A 147 -13.68 17.09 21.00
N ALA A 148 -14.86 17.25 21.58
CA ALA A 148 -15.56 16.16 22.24
C ALA A 148 -17.09 16.31 22.14
N ALA A 149 -17.79 15.26 22.54
CA ALA A 149 -19.23 15.27 22.70
C ALA A 149 -19.63 14.63 24.04
N THR A 150 -20.60 15.23 24.71
CA THR A 150 -21.24 14.69 25.91
C THR A 150 -22.68 14.35 25.61
N CYS A 151 -23.16 13.22 26.13
CA CYS A 151 -24.56 12.83 26.03
C CYS A 151 -25.20 12.90 27.41
N SER A 152 -26.21 13.75 27.60
CA SER A 152 -27.06 13.70 28.79
C SER A 152 -28.28 12.82 28.51
N GLN A 153 -28.41 11.70 29.23
CA GLN A 153 -29.60 10.86 29.14
C GLN A 153 -30.81 11.57 29.79
N VAL A 154 -31.86 11.79 29.01
CA VAL A 154 -33.17 12.24 29.50
C VAL A 154 -34.18 11.19 29.06
N TYR A 155 -34.60 10.30 29.97
CA TYR A 155 -35.39 9.10 29.66
C TYR A 155 -34.67 8.11 28.71
N GLU A 156 -35.31 7.68 27.61
CA GLU A 156 -34.75 6.79 26.57
C GLU A 156 -34.02 7.56 25.45
N GLU A 157 -33.96 8.90 25.55
CA GLU A 157 -33.35 9.77 24.55
C GLU A 157 -32.01 10.36 25.04
N CYS A 158 -31.05 10.43 24.12
CA CYS A 158 -29.75 11.05 24.35
C CYS A 158 -29.74 12.47 23.75
N ARG A 159 -29.55 13.48 24.61
CA ARG A 159 -29.26 14.84 24.16
C ARG A 159 -27.74 14.97 24.03
N VAL A 160 -27.26 15.15 22.80
CA VAL A 160 -25.83 15.28 22.49
C VAL A 160 -25.44 16.77 22.48
N GLU A 161 -24.47 17.11 23.31
CA GLU A 161 -23.78 18.40 23.28
C GLU A 161 -22.40 18.22 22.69
N HIS A 162 -22.12 18.93 21.60
CA HIS A 162 -20.80 18.97 20.98
C HIS A 162 -20.05 20.17 21.53
N TRP A 163 -18.81 19.99 21.95
CA TRP A 163 -18.04 21.06 22.55
C TRP A 163 -16.56 21.02 22.18
N ILE A 164 -15.92 22.17 22.36
CA ILE A 164 -14.51 22.41 22.12
C ILE A 164 -13.95 23.16 23.32
N GLU A 165 -12.85 22.67 23.87
CA GLU A 165 -12.08 23.36 24.91
C GLU A 165 -10.67 23.64 24.44
N LYS A 166 -10.18 24.84 24.76
CA LYS A 166 -8.78 25.19 24.63
C LYS A 166 -8.15 25.34 26.01
N HIS A 167 -7.04 24.66 26.24
CA HIS A 167 -6.28 24.70 27.47
C HIS A 167 -4.95 25.41 27.28
N ASP A 168 -4.51 26.11 28.31
CA ASP A 168 -3.18 26.68 28.42
C ASP A 168 -2.10 25.57 28.46
N ALA A 169 -1.04 25.76 27.69
CA ALA A 169 0.00 24.77 27.47
C ALA A 169 0.74 24.35 28.76
N GLN A 170 0.91 25.29 29.69
CA GLN A 170 1.75 25.14 30.88
C GLN A 170 0.94 24.73 32.11
N SER A 171 -0.22 25.35 32.31
CA SER A 171 -1.05 25.18 33.50
C SER A 171 -2.20 24.19 33.32
N GLY A 172 -2.61 23.91 32.08
CA GLY A 172 -3.80 23.11 31.79
C GLY A 172 -5.12 23.84 32.05
N ALA A 173 -5.08 25.13 32.42
CA ALA A 173 -6.28 25.92 32.64
C ALA A 173 -7.09 26.07 31.35
N VAL A 174 -8.41 25.94 31.44
CA VAL A 174 -9.31 26.20 30.31
C VAL A 174 -9.27 27.70 29.99
N LEU A 175 -8.78 28.04 28.81
CA LEU A 175 -8.75 29.40 28.28
C LEU A 175 -10.13 29.83 27.80
N TRP A 176 -10.82 28.93 27.09
CA TRP A 176 -12.21 29.10 26.68
C TRP A 176 -12.85 27.74 26.39
N HIS A 177 -14.18 27.74 26.47
CA HIS A 177 -15.05 26.62 26.14
C HIS A 177 -16.12 27.11 25.17
N ALA A 178 -16.37 26.36 24.10
CA ALA A 178 -17.43 26.63 23.14
C ALA A 178 -18.28 25.37 22.95
N SER A 179 -19.60 25.49 23.06
CA SER A 179 -20.52 24.39 22.85
C SER A 179 -21.60 24.70 21.82
N HIS A 180 -22.04 23.65 21.13
CA HIS A 180 -23.09 23.69 20.13
C HIS A 180 -24.11 22.60 20.43
N SER A 181 -25.34 23.02 20.76
CA SER A 181 -26.45 22.10 20.99
C SER A 181 -27.12 21.75 19.66
N PHE A 182 -27.20 20.46 19.31
CA PHE A 182 -27.99 20.00 18.17
C PHE A 182 -28.77 18.73 18.49
N GLY A 183 -30.10 18.81 18.34
CA GLY A 183 -31.02 17.70 18.09
C GLY A 183 -31.13 16.59 19.14
N PHE A 184 -32.26 15.89 19.14
CA PHE A 184 -32.42 14.62 19.85
C PHE A 184 -31.94 13.48 18.94
N SER A 185 -31.28 12.48 19.50
CA SER A 185 -31.08 11.20 18.81
C SER A 185 -32.28 10.29 19.04
N ASP A 186 -32.88 9.75 17.99
CA ASP A 186 -33.90 8.70 18.12
C ASP A 186 -33.28 7.40 18.69
N HIS A 187 -33.89 6.89 19.75
CA HIS A 187 -33.88 5.49 20.23
C HIS A 187 -32.56 4.71 20.12
N GLY A 188 -31.75 4.77 21.18
CA GLY A 188 -30.85 3.67 21.57
C GLY A 188 -29.53 3.52 20.80
N MET A 189 -29.23 4.38 19.83
CA MET A 189 -27.97 4.34 19.10
C MET A 189 -27.39 5.76 19.01
N PHE A 190 -26.26 6.00 19.68
CA PHE A 190 -25.54 7.28 19.70
C PHE A 190 -25.21 7.75 18.28
N PRO A 191 -25.84 8.82 17.76
CA PRO A 191 -25.57 9.31 16.41
C PRO A 191 -24.64 10.51 16.50
N GLY A 192 -23.39 10.33 16.06
CA GLY A 192 -22.45 11.41 15.77
C GLY A 192 -21.04 11.10 16.26
N ALA A 193 -20.05 11.20 15.37
CA ALA A 193 -18.66 11.25 15.80
C ALA A 193 -18.46 12.55 16.61
N ALA A 194 -17.76 12.44 17.74
CA ALA A 194 -17.34 13.60 18.51
C ALA A 194 -16.56 14.60 17.63
N VAL A 195 -16.55 15.87 18.03
CA VAL A 195 -16.04 16.99 17.22
C VAL A 195 -14.61 16.75 16.76
N SER A 196 -14.38 16.96 15.46
CA SER A 196 -13.05 17.03 14.86
C SER A 196 -12.59 18.48 14.83
N VAL A 197 -11.38 18.74 15.34
CA VAL A 197 -10.77 20.07 15.39
C VAL A 197 -9.43 20.12 14.64
N ALA A 198 -9.13 21.28 14.08
CA ALA A 198 -7.84 21.63 13.50
C ALA A 198 -7.56 23.13 13.73
N THR A 199 -6.32 23.56 13.55
CA THR A 199 -5.91 24.95 13.79
C THR A 199 -5.33 25.59 12.55
N ASP A 200 -5.67 26.86 12.32
CA ASP A 200 -5.08 27.66 11.25
C ASP A 200 -3.77 28.34 11.66
N SER A 201 -3.12 29.02 10.71
CA SER A 201 -1.88 29.76 10.93
C SER A 201 -2.00 30.87 11.99
N ALA A 202 -3.20 31.40 12.19
CA ALA A 202 -3.54 32.40 13.19
C ALA A 202 -3.95 31.81 14.56
N ARG A 203 -3.84 30.47 14.73
CA ARG A 203 -4.23 29.70 15.93
C ARG A 203 -5.73 29.65 16.19
N ASN A 204 -6.56 30.08 15.24
CA ASN A 204 -8.00 29.90 15.30
C ASN A 204 -8.33 28.41 15.17
N VAL A 205 -9.43 28.00 15.78
CA VAL A 205 -9.86 26.61 15.76
C VAL A 205 -10.93 26.45 14.70
N LEU A 206 -10.68 25.61 13.71
CA LEU A 206 -11.72 25.10 12.83
C LEU A 206 -12.25 23.80 13.41
N ALA A 207 -13.57 23.64 13.43
CA ALA A 207 -14.23 22.46 13.94
C ALA A 207 -15.33 21.99 13.02
N ALA A 208 -15.45 20.68 12.88
CA ALA A 208 -16.64 20.05 12.32
C ALA A 208 -17.09 18.91 13.22
N GLY A 209 -18.36 18.96 13.58
CA GLY A 209 -19.04 17.94 14.35
C GLY A 209 -20.54 18.20 14.28
N GLY A 210 -21.32 17.12 14.31
CA GLY A 210 -22.76 17.22 14.09
C GLY A 210 -23.09 17.82 12.71
N GLN A 211 -24.06 18.73 12.67
CA GLN A 211 -24.54 19.35 11.43
C GLN A 211 -23.91 20.73 11.16
N VAL A 212 -22.72 21.01 11.70
CA VAL A 212 -22.07 22.33 11.59
C VAL A 212 -20.57 22.23 11.32
N ILE A 213 -20.08 23.16 10.50
CA ILE A 213 -18.65 23.51 10.39
C ILE A 213 -18.52 24.95 10.87
N ALA A 214 -17.55 25.23 11.74
CA ALA A 214 -17.36 26.54 12.33
C ALA A 214 -15.89 26.86 12.57
N LYS A 215 -15.60 28.16 12.72
CA LYS A 215 -14.27 28.67 13.08
C LYS A 215 -14.37 29.59 14.29
N TYR A 216 -13.49 29.39 15.26
CA TYR A 216 -13.47 30.12 16.54
C TYR A 216 -12.17 30.89 16.71
N ALA A 217 -12.29 32.11 17.23
CA ALA A 217 -11.15 32.97 17.51
C ALA A 217 -10.21 32.32 18.54
N ALA A 218 -8.92 32.29 18.23
CA ALA A 218 -7.87 31.65 19.03
C ALA A 218 -7.88 32.00 20.52
N GLU A 219 -8.13 33.28 20.83
CA GLU A 219 -7.97 33.86 22.17
C GLU A 219 -9.28 33.84 22.98
N THR A 220 -10.45 33.87 22.33
CA THR A 220 -11.74 34.09 23.01
C THR A 220 -12.73 32.94 22.86
N GLY A 221 -12.51 32.03 21.90
CA GLY A 221 -13.48 30.98 21.59
C GLY A 221 -14.77 31.49 20.93
N VAL A 222 -14.83 32.78 20.56
CA VAL A 222 -15.99 33.34 19.86
C VAL A 222 -15.99 32.86 18.41
N ALA A 223 -17.14 32.35 17.94
CA ALA A 223 -17.31 31.94 16.55
C ALA A 223 -17.10 33.15 15.62
N LEU A 224 -16.11 33.04 14.73
CA LEU A 224 -15.87 33.97 13.63
C LEU A 224 -16.90 33.74 12.51
N TRP A 225 -17.20 32.48 12.23
CA TRP A 225 -18.29 32.06 11.36
C TRP A 225 -18.74 30.63 11.72
N SER A 226 -19.96 30.28 11.32
CA SER A 226 -20.55 28.95 11.51
C SER A 226 -21.52 28.69 10.37
N VAL A 227 -21.37 27.56 9.68
CA VAL A 227 -22.20 27.17 8.55
C VAL A 227 -22.86 25.81 8.78
N PRO A 228 -24.18 25.68 8.49
CA PRO A 228 -24.86 24.40 8.61
C PRO A 228 -24.50 23.47 7.45
N VAL A 229 -24.40 22.18 7.75
CA VAL A 229 -24.16 21.12 6.78
C VAL A 229 -25.37 20.18 6.75
N ALA A 230 -26.00 20.05 5.58
CA ALA A 230 -27.15 19.18 5.40
C ALA A 230 -26.72 17.71 5.33
N ILE A 231 -26.63 17.06 6.50
CA ILE A 231 -26.30 15.64 6.66
C ILE A 231 -27.08 15.02 7.82
N PRO A 232 -27.23 13.68 7.87
CA PRO A 232 -27.79 12.99 9.03
C PRO A 232 -27.01 13.32 10.31
N PRO A 233 -27.68 13.43 11.48
CA PRO A 233 -27.00 13.66 12.76
C PRO A 233 -25.94 12.63 13.11
N ALA A 234 -26.06 11.39 12.60
CA ALA A 234 -25.15 10.28 12.87
C ALA A 234 -23.84 10.30 12.05
N SER A 235 -23.63 11.31 11.22
CA SER A 235 -22.49 11.36 10.30
C SER A 235 -21.16 11.54 11.04
N GLN A 236 -20.09 10.91 10.56
CA GLN A 236 -18.74 11.23 11.01
C GLN A 236 -18.18 12.39 10.19
N GLN A 237 -17.45 13.28 10.87
CA GLN A 237 -16.76 14.39 10.24
C GLN A 237 -15.31 14.43 10.70
N VAL A 238 -14.40 14.66 9.75
CA VAL A 238 -12.97 14.87 10.01
C VAL A 238 -12.54 16.15 9.31
N VAL A 239 -11.94 17.07 10.06
CA VAL A 239 -11.41 18.35 9.54
C VAL A 239 -9.90 18.33 9.55
N VAL A 240 -9.33 18.80 8.45
CA VAL A 240 -7.92 19.16 8.33
C VAL A 240 -7.83 20.55 7.69
N VAL A 241 -6.78 21.31 7.98
CA VAL A 241 -6.61 22.69 7.51
C VAL A 241 -5.46 22.75 6.53
N ASP A 242 -5.70 23.32 5.36
CA ASP A 242 -4.68 23.43 4.31
C ASP A 242 -3.76 24.65 4.48
N LEU A 243 -2.78 24.78 3.58
CA LEU A 243 -1.80 25.87 3.61
C LEU A 243 -2.38 27.27 3.40
N HIS A 244 -3.64 27.39 2.98
CA HIS A 244 -4.35 28.65 2.78
C HIS A 244 -5.31 28.95 3.94
N ASP A 245 -5.21 28.20 5.04
CA ASP A 245 -6.11 28.28 6.19
C ASP A 245 -7.57 27.87 5.88
N ASP A 246 -7.80 27.17 4.76
CA ASP A 246 -9.09 26.62 4.38
C ASP A 246 -9.33 25.25 5.04
N ALA A 247 -10.59 24.96 5.35
CA ALA A 247 -11.00 23.68 5.92
C ALA A 247 -11.24 22.64 4.81
N MET A 248 -10.56 21.51 4.88
CA MET A 248 -10.93 20.30 4.15
C MET A 248 -11.68 19.38 5.11
N VAL A 249 -12.94 19.11 4.79
CA VAL A 249 -13.84 18.34 5.66
C VAL A 249 -14.26 17.07 4.95
N LEU A 250 -13.84 15.93 5.48
CA LEU A 250 -14.40 14.63 5.11
C LEU A 250 -15.68 14.42 5.91
N VAL A 251 -16.76 14.13 5.21
CA VAL A 251 -18.05 13.78 5.80
C VAL A 251 -18.43 12.38 5.33
N SER A 252 -18.73 11.48 6.26
CA SER A 252 -19.07 10.09 5.97
C SER A 252 -20.27 9.61 6.78
N ASP A 253 -21.25 9.02 6.12
CA ASP A 253 -22.47 8.47 6.71
C ASP A 253 -22.92 7.19 5.97
N ALA A 254 -24.09 6.66 6.33
CA ALA A 254 -24.65 5.47 5.70
C ALA A 254 -25.05 5.65 4.22
N SER A 255 -25.22 6.89 3.76
CA SER A 255 -25.57 7.24 2.37
C SER A 255 -24.34 7.46 1.47
N GLY A 256 -23.15 7.63 2.05
CA GLY A 256 -21.89 7.76 1.34
C GLY A 256 -20.88 8.64 2.06
N ALA A 257 -19.79 8.98 1.37
CA ALA A 257 -18.79 9.92 1.88
C ALA A 257 -18.42 10.96 0.82
N ARG A 258 -18.05 12.15 1.27
CA ARG A 258 -17.61 13.26 0.42
C ARG A 258 -16.55 14.12 1.11
N VAL A 259 -15.65 14.72 0.34
CA VAL A 259 -14.74 15.77 0.81
C VAL A 259 -15.30 17.12 0.36
N MET A 260 -15.29 18.08 1.27
CA MET A 260 -15.67 19.46 1.00
C MET A 260 -14.50 20.38 1.33
N LYS A 261 -14.18 21.31 0.44
CA LYS A 261 -13.31 22.44 0.78
C LYS A 261 -14.14 23.65 1.16
N VAL A 262 -13.86 24.22 2.32
CA VAL A 262 -14.58 25.33 2.93
C VAL A 262 -13.60 26.48 3.20
N SER A 263 -13.93 27.66 2.69
CA SER A 263 -13.14 28.88 2.86
C SER A 263 -12.91 29.21 4.33
N GLY A 264 -11.64 29.35 4.70
CA GLY A 264 -11.22 29.70 6.05
C GLY A 264 -11.67 31.09 6.50
N SER A 265 -11.94 32.00 5.55
CA SER A 265 -12.31 33.38 5.85
C SER A 265 -13.79 33.58 6.17
N ASP A 266 -14.68 32.83 5.52
CA ASP A 266 -16.13 33.09 5.58
C ASP A 266 -17.01 31.83 5.65
N GLY A 267 -16.43 30.63 5.62
CA GLY A 267 -17.18 29.38 5.69
C GLY A 267 -17.89 28.99 4.40
N SER A 268 -17.67 29.71 3.28
CA SER A 268 -18.28 29.34 2.00
C SER A 268 -17.68 28.04 1.44
N THR A 269 -18.52 27.16 0.88
CA THR A 269 -18.03 25.93 0.22
C THR A 269 -17.43 26.28 -1.14
N MET A 270 -16.16 25.93 -1.34
CA MET A 270 -15.43 26.15 -2.59
C MET A 270 -15.69 25.01 -3.58
N TRP A 271 -15.62 23.77 -3.11
CA TRP A 271 -15.93 22.58 -3.90
C TRP A 271 -16.34 21.41 -2.99
N SER A 272 -16.98 20.40 -3.59
CA SER A 272 -17.42 19.17 -2.92
C SER A 272 -17.31 17.98 -3.87
N THR A 273 -16.61 16.93 -3.45
CA THR A 273 -16.34 15.74 -4.27
C THR A 273 -16.78 14.47 -3.55
N PRO A 274 -17.65 13.63 -4.16
CA PRO A 274 -18.00 12.32 -3.63
C PRO A 274 -16.77 11.39 -3.56
N VAL A 275 -16.57 10.74 -2.42
CA VAL A 275 -15.49 9.77 -2.18
C VAL A 275 -16.02 8.54 -1.44
N PRO A 276 -16.84 7.68 -2.08
CA PRO A 276 -17.53 6.59 -1.42
C PRO A 276 -16.61 5.72 -0.55
N GLY A 277 -17.08 5.44 0.67
CA GLY A 277 -16.38 4.58 1.64
C GLY A 277 -15.23 5.24 2.40
N ALA A 278 -14.84 6.48 2.08
CA ALA A 278 -13.76 7.16 2.79
C ALA A 278 -14.12 7.50 4.25
N THR A 279 -13.20 7.24 5.17
CA THR A 279 -13.33 7.54 6.61
C THR A 279 -12.10 8.23 7.20
N LYS A 280 -11.03 8.39 6.40
CA LYS A 280 -9.78 9.06 6.79
C LYS A 280 -9.39 10.09 5.74
N ILE A 281 -8.80 11.18 6.21
CA ILE A 281 -8.26 12.26 5.38
C ILE A 281 -6.96 12.77 5.98
N VAL A 282 -5.96 13.00 5.13
CA VAL A 282 -4.72 13.73 5.44
C VAL A 282 -4.43 14.71 4.30
N LEU A 283 -3.55 15.68 4.53
CA LEU A 283 -3.17 16.66 3.52
C LEU A 283 -1.75 16.40 3.03
N ALA A 284 -1.58 16.47 1.71
CA ALA A 284 -0.27 16.58 1.11
C ALA A 284 0.31 17.99 1.30
N SER A 285 1.63 18.11 1.19
CA SER A 285 2.36 19.38 1.36
C SER A 285 1.97 20.45 0.36
N ASN A 286 1.35 20.10 -0.77
CA ASN A 286 0.84 21.06 -1.76
C ASN A 286 -0.63 21.46 -1.53
N GLY A 287 -1.27 20.96 -0.46
CA GLY A 287 -2.67 21.24 -0.13
C GLY A 287 -3.70 20.27 -0.74
N ASP A 288 -3.25 19.22 -1.44
CA ASP A 288 -4.15 18.17 -1.92
C ASP A 288 -4.67 17.30 -0.77
N ALA A 289 -5.89 16.81 -0.91
CA ALA A 289 -6.51 15.91 0.05
C ALA A 289 -6.25 14.45 -0.33
N ILE A 290 -5.70 13.69 0.60
CA ILE A 290 -5.57 12.24 0.49
C ILE A 290 -6.64 11.61 1.36
N VAL A 291 -7.50 10.79 0.77
CA VAL A 291 -8.58 10.11 1.50
C VAL A 291 -8.53 8.61 1.32
N ALA A 292 -8.92 7.89 2.37
CA ALA A 292 -9.07 6.45 2.28
C ALA A 292 -10.19 5.91 3.14
N GLY A 293 -10.65 4.73 2.76
CA GLY A 293 -11.61 3.93 3.52
C GLY A 293 -12.15 2.79 2.66
N GLY A 294 -12.45 1.67 3.32
CA GLY A 294 -12.65 0.40 2.62
C GLY A 294 -11.43 0.05 1.77
N ALA A 295 -11.66 -0.37 0.52
CA ALA A 295 -10.60 -0.77 -0.40
C ALA A 295 -9.88 0.39 -1.10
N PHE A 296 -10.36 1.63 -0.98
CA PHE A 296 -9.88 2.73 -1.81
C PHE A 296 -8.99 3.72 -1.04
N THR A 297 -7.93 4.17 -1.71
CA THR A 297 -7.12 5.34 -1.38
C THR A 297 -7.16 6.29 -2.58
N ARG A 298 -7.38 7.58 -2.37
CA ARG A 298 -7.56 8.57 -3.45
C ARG A 298 -6.84 9.86 -3.12
N ARG A 299 -6.30 10.52 -4.14
CA ARG A 299 -5.81 11.91 -4.06
C ARG A 299 -6.75 12.83 -4.80
N LEU A 300 -7.13 13.93 -4.15
CA LEU A 300 -7.97 14.98 -4.70
C LEU A 300 -7.18 16.28 -4.76
N SER A 301 -7.24 16.97 -5.90
CA SER A 301 -6.64 18.29 -6.05
C SER A 301 -7.23 19.28 -5.06
N GLY A 302 -6.37 19.95 -4.29
CA GLY A 302 -6.79 20.95 -3.31
C GLY A 302 -7.44 22.18 -3.96
N ALA A 303 -7.19 22.41 -5.25
CA ALA A 303 -7.68 23.57 -5.99
C ALA A 303 -9.15 23.42 -6.44
N ASN A 304 -9.55 22.23 -6.89
CA ASN A 304 -10.84 22.03 -7.54
C ASN A 304 -11.56 20.73 -7.14
N GLY A 305 -10.96 19.89 -6.29
CA GLY A 305 -11.54 18.64 -5.83
C GLY A 305 -11.52 17.51 -6.87
N ALA A 306 -10.88 17.69 -8.03
CA ALA A 306 -10.75 16.63 -9.02
C ALA A 306 -9.90 15.48 -8.47
N VAL A 307 -10.31 14.24 -8.73
CA VAL A 307 -9.52 13.05 -8.36
C VAL A 307 -8.29 13.01 -9.25
N SER A 308 -7.11 13.18 -8.66
CA SER A 308 -5.82 13.09 -9.35
C SER A 308 -5.45 11.64 -9.63
N TRP A 309 -5.71 10.75 -8.66
CA TRP A 309 -5.59 9.31 -8.82
C TRP A 309 -6.46 8.59 -7.78
N ALA A 310 -6.82 7.34 -8.07
CA ALA A 310 -7.50 6.45 -7.15
C ALA A 310 -6.88 5.05 -7.24
N ARG A 311 -6.71 4.39 -6.09
CA ARG A 311 -6.17 3.04 -6.00
C ARG A 311 -7.08 2.19 -5.18
N LYS A 312 -7.46 1.05 -5.74
CA LYS A 312 -8.16 -0.02 -5.04
C LYS A 312 -7.13 -1.04 -4.61
N LEU A 313 -7.24 -1.51 -3.39
CA LEU A 313 -6.44 -2.62 -2.90
C LEU A 313 -7.31 -3.39 -1.90
N ALA A 314 -7.30 -4.72 -1.87
CA ALA A 314 -8.18 -5.44 -0.95
C ALA A 314 -7.91 -5.09 0.52
N GLY A 315 -8.97 -5.24 1.32
CA GLY A 315 -8.95 -4.93 2.74
C GLY A 315 -9.61 -3.60 3.09
N VAL A 316 -9.41 -3.20 4.33
CA VAL A 316 -9.99 -1.97 4.90
C VAL A 316 -8.87 -1.08 5.40
N THR A 317 -8.77 0.14 4.88
CA THR A 317 -7.88 1.15 5.44
C THR A 317 -8.39 1.62 6.80
N ARG A 318 -7.57 1.45 7.83
CA ARG A 318 -7.84 1.83 9.22
C ARG A 318 -7.33 3.24 9.52
N ASP A 319 -6.17 3.60 8.99
CA ASP A 319 -5.54 4.89 9.20
C ASP A 319 -4.63 5.32 8.03
N LEU A 320 -4.31 6.61 7.97
CA LEU A 320 -3.48 7.22 6.92
C LEU A 320 -2.44 8.17 7.52
N ALA A 321 -1.26 8.19 6.91
CA ALA A 321 -0.22 9.19 7.16
C ALA A 321 0.44 9.62 5.84
N MET A 322 1.20 10.71 5.91
CA MET A 322 2.11 11.15 4.85
C MET A 322 3.54 11.06 5.39
N ASP A 323 4.47 10.54 4.61
CA ASP A 323 5.89 10.59 4.99
C ASP A 323 6.56 11.90 4.52
N ALA A 324 7.84 12.07 4.87
CA ALA A 324 8.60 13.28 4.55
C ALA A 324 8.85 13.47 3.04
N ASP A 325 8.81 12.40 2.26
CA ASP A 325 9.00 12.42 0.80
C ASP A 325 7.71 12.80 0.06
N GLY A 326 6.59 12.90 0.80
CA GLY A 326 5.28 13.19 0.25
C GLY A 326 4.54 11.95 -0.25
N ASN A 327 4.96 10.75 0.16
CA ASN A 327 4.24 9.51 -0.15
C ASN A 327 3.12 9.27 0.85
N VAL A 328 2.07 8.60 0.37
CA VAL A 328 0.91 8.21 1.18
C VAL A 328 1.20 6.88 1.85
N VAL A 329 0.97 6.78 3.15
CA VAL A 329 1.12 5.53 3.88
C VAL A 329 -0.20 5.15 4.53
N ALA A 330 -0.69 3.94 4.24
CA ALA A 330 -1.96 3.43 4.73
C ALA A 330 -1.75 2.24 5.64
N ALA A 331 -2.29 2.31 6.86
CA ALA A 331 -2.48 1.14 7.72
C ALA A 331 -3.79 0.46 7.34
N ARG A 332 -3.72 -0.84 7.05
CA ARG A 332 -4.81 -1.60 6.47
C ARG A 332 -4.98 -2.94 7.16
N GLN A 333 -6.20 -3.45 7.09
CA GLN A 333 -6.53 -4.84 7.38
C GLN A 333 -6.75 -5.54 6.03
N GLY A 334 -5.78 -6.34 5.60
CA GLY A 334 -5.94 -7.29 4.49
C GLY A 334 -6.47 -8.64 4.99
N PHE A 335 -6.48 -9.64 4.10
CA PHE A 335 -6.85 -11.01 4.42
C PHE A 335 -5.78 -11.99 3.91
N GLY A 336 -5.43 -12.98 4.73
CA GLY A 336 -4.59 -14.11 4.34
C GLY A 336 -5.37 -15.15 3.53
N ASN A 337 -4.67 -16.18 3.05
CA ASN A 337 -5.25 -17.28 2.26
C ASN A 337 -6.38 -18.04 2.97
N ASP A 338 -6.33 -18.09 4.30
CA ASP A 338 -7.33 -18.67 5.19
C ASP A 338 -8.56 -17.77 5.39
N GLY A 339 -8.58 -16.58 4.76
CA GLY A 339 -9.57 -15.54 4.98
C GLY A 339 -9.39 -14.81 6.31
N ALA A 340 -8.32 -15.09 7.07
CA ALA A 340 -8.06 -14.45 8.35
C ALA A 340 -7.48 -13.04 8.14
N PRO A 341 -7.88 -12.04 8.93
CA PRO A 341 -7.35 -10.69 8.78
C PRO A 341 -5.84 -10.62 9.02
N ARG A 342 -5.13 -9.85 8.19
CA ARG A 342 -3.69 -9.59 8.30
C ARG A 342 -3.41 -8.09 8.26
N ALA A 343 -2.54 -7.62 9.13
CA ALA A 343 -2.08 -6.24 9.11
C ALA A 343 -1.27 -6.00 7.84
N ARG A 344 -1.63 -4.96 7.08
CA ARG A 344 -0.90 -4.50 5.91
C ARG A 344 -0.56 -3.02 6.06
N ILE A 345 0.65 -2.64 5.68
CA ILE A 345 1.07 -1.25 5.56
C ILE A 345 1.41 -1.03 4.10
N VAL A 346 0.73 -0.09 3.47
CA VAL A 346 0.89 0.17 2.04
C VAL A 346 1.41 1.58 1.86
N ARG A 347 2.55 1.72 1.18
CA ARG A 347 3.11 3.01 0.78
C ARG A 347 2.77 3.24 -0.69
N TYR A 348 2.19 4.39 -1.00
CA TYR A 348 1.91 4.82 -2.36
C TYR A 348 2.73 6.05 -2.68
N GLU A 349 3.25 6.13 -3.89
CA GLU A 349 3.89 7.33 -4.40
C GLU A 349 2.87 8.47 -4.38
N GLY A 350 3.23 9.59 -3.75
CA GLY A 350 2.29 10.69 -3.58
C GLY A 350 1.71 11.17 -4.91
N SER A 351 2.57 11.37 -5.90
CA SER A 351 2.25 11.94 -7.23
C SER A 351 1.30 11.07 -8.03
N SER A 352 1.64 9.80 -8.23
CA SER A 352 0.95 8.88 -9.15
C SER A 352 -0.01 7.92 -8.46
N GLY A 353 0.11 7.74 -7.15
CA GLY A 353 -0.58 6.67 -6.44
C GLY A 353 -0.01 5.28 -6.75
N ARG A 354 1.13 5.15 -7.47
CA ARG A 354 1.81 3.86 -7.66
C ARG A 354 2.12 3.24 -6.30
N VAL A 355 1.86 1.94 -6.12
CA VAL A 355 2.23 1.25 -4.88
C VAL A 355 3.76 1.16 -4.83
N LEU A 356 4.35 1.81 -3.85
CA LEU A 356 5.80 1.79 -3.59
C LEU A 356 6.19 0.66 -2.65
N SER A 357 5.30 0.22 -1.77
CA SER A 357 5.54 -0.99 -0.98
C SER A 357 4.30 -1.53 -0.30
N ILE A 358 4.31 -2.83 -0.03
CA ILE A 358 3.33 -3.49 0.85
C ILE A 358 4.11 -4.31 1.88
N PHE A 359 3.94 -3.96 3.16
CA PHE A 359 4.42 -4.79 4.26
C PHE A 359 3.24 -5.55 4.87
N ALA A 360 3.35 -6.87 5.00
CA ALA A 360 2.35 -7.72 5.64
C ALA A 360 2.89 -8.38 6.93
N VAL A 361 2.07 -8.44 7.98
CA VAL A 361 2.37 -9.22 9.19
C VAL A 361 1.77 -10.62 9.06
N GLU A 362 2.62 -11.60 8.78
CA GLU A 362 2.21 -12.98 8.45
C GLU A 362 2.76 -14.04 9.40
N ASP A 363 2.66 -13.82 10.70
CA ASP A 363 3.08 -14.81 11.71
C ASP A 363 2.04 -15.93 11.95
N GLY A 364 1.08 -16.11 11.04
CA GLY A 364 -0.02 -17.07 11.16
C GLY A 364 -1.13 -16.64 12.13
N THR A 365 -0.99 -15.52 12.85
CA THR A 365 -2.02 -14.99 13.77
C THR A 365 -2.82 -13.80 13.21
N GLU A 366 -4.13 -13.77 13.45
CA GLU A 366 -4.99 -12.67 12.98
C GLU A 366 -4.43 -11.32 13.39
N SER A 367 -4.22 -10.41 12.45
CA SER A 367 -3.60 -9.11 12.74
C SER A 367 -4.27 -7.96 12.00
N THR A 368 -4.16 -6.75 12.55
CA THR A 368 -4.71 -5.52 11.95
C THR A 368 -3.80 -4.34 12.27
N ALA A 369 -3.41 -3.56 11.25
CA ALA A 369 -2.75 -2.28 11.47
C ALA A 369 -3.83 -1.24 11.81
N GLU A 370 -3.81 -0.72 13.02
CA GLU A 370 -4.91 0.09 13.60
C GLU A 370 -4.66 1.59 13.46
N ALA A 371 -3.40 2.01 13.62
CA ALA A 371 -2.98 3.41 13.56
C ALA A 371 -1.60 3.53 12.91
N ILE A 372 -1.36 4.63 12.22
CA ILE A 372 -0.10 4.87 11.49
C ILE A 372 0.37 6.32 11.59
N ALA A 373 1.68 6.49 11.66
CA ALA A 373 2.36 7.76 11.62
C ALA A 373 3.60 7.62 10.72
N ALA A 374 4.08 8.72 10.16
CA ALA A 374 5.31 8.74 9.38
C ALA A 374 6.04 10.08 9.54
N ASP A 375 7.36 10.04 9.43
CA ASP A 375 8.25 11.21 9.37
C ASP A 375 9.49 10.90 8.52
N GLY A 376 10.49 11.77 8.54
CA GLY A 376 11.75 11.55 7.81
C GLY A 376 12.62 10.41 8.35
N ALA A 377 12.32 9.88 9.55
CA ALA A 377 13.06 8.77 10.14
C ALA A 377 12.39 7.41 9.84
N GLY A 378 11.08 7.36 9.56
CA GLY A 378 10.40 6.10 9.26
C GLY A 378 8.89 6.18 9.20
N ILE A 379 8.31 4.99 9.04
CA ILE A 379 6.89 4.70 9.19
C ILE A 379 6.70 3.97 10.51
N TYR A 380 5.67 4.36 11.26
CA TYR A 380 5.36 3.84 12.59
C TYR A 380 3.94 3.31 12.56
N ALA A 381 3.74 2.03 12.86
CA ALA A 381 2.39 1.47 12.92
C ALA A 381 2.14 0.76 14.24
N CYS A 382 0.91 0.90 14.73
CA CYS A 382 0.40 0.07 15.80
C CYS A 382 -0.41 -1.08 15.20
N VAL A 383 0.00 -2.31 15.50
CA VAL A 383 -0.59 -3.55 15.01
C VAL A 383 -1.23 -4.31 16.16
N SER A 384 -2.52 -4.59 16.05
CA SER A 384 -3.21 -5.54 16.92
C SER A 384 -3.03 -6.97 16.38
N ILE A 385 -2.78 -7.92 17.26
CA ILE A 385 -2.62 -9.34 16.97
C ILE A 385 -3.59 -10.12 17.86
N THR A 386 -4.48 -10.90 17.27
CA THR A 386 -5.45 -11.74 17.97
C THR A 386 -4.99 -13.18 17.90
N THR A 387 -4.81 -13.82 19.07
CA THR A 387 -4.54 -15.25 19.12
C THR A 387 -5.86 -16.01 18.95
N ASN A 388 -5.83 -17.19 18.32
CA ASN A 388 -7.00 -17.99 17.90
C ASN A 388 -7.85 -18.55 19.06
N ASN A 389 -7.73 -18.01 20.27
CA ASN A 389 -8.46 -18.44 21.45
C ASN A 389 -9.10 -17.22 22.13
N PRO A 390 -10.44 -17.09 22.14
CA PRO A 390 -11.15 -15.93 22.71
C PRO A 390 -10.97 -15.77 24.24
N SER A 391 -10.28 -16.71 24.90
CA SER A 391 -9.92 -16.65 26.32
C SER A 391 -8.45 -16.25 26.59
N SER A 392 -7.57 -16.27 25.58
CA SER A 392 -6.23 -15.70 25.66
C SER A 392 -6.21 -14.39 24.89
N GLY A 393 -5.94 -13.30 25.60
CA GLY A 393 -6.02 -11.94 25.08
C GLY A 393 -5.41 -11.71 23.69
N SER A 394 -5.86 -10.65 23.02
CA SER A 394 -5.10 -10.03 21.92
C SER A 394 -3.74 -9.56 22.44
N THR A 395 -2.81 -9.17 21.59
CA THR A 395 -1.59 -8.41 21.94
C THR A 395 -1.47 -7.25 20.98
N ALA A 396 -1.00 -6.08 21.42
CA ALA A 396 -0.73 -4.94 20.54
C ALA A 396 0.77 -4.70 20.46
N ARG A 397 1.30 -4.55 19.25
CA ARG A 397 2.69 -4.23 18.96
C ARG A 397 2.76 -2.86 18.31
N THR A 398 3.70 -2.02 18.72
CA THR A 398 4.10 -0.87 17.90
C THR A 398 5.34 -1.31 17.13
N ALA A 399 5.40 -1.09 15.83
CA ALA A 399 6.54 -1.46 15.00
C ALA A 399 7.10 -0.23 14.28
N MET A 400 8.43 -0.14 14.22
CA MET A 400 9.12 0.74 13.28
C MET A 400 9.29 0.03 11.96
N PHE A 401 8.98 0.75 10.90
CA PHE A 401 9.41 0.44 9.56
C PHE A 401 10.40 1.55 9.19
N THR A 402 11.69 1.23 9.23
CA THR A 402 12.73 2.20 8.85
C THR A 402 12.57 2.56 7.38
N ASN A 403 12.72 3.84 7.03
CA ASN A 403 12.50 4.39 5.68
C ASN A 403 13.55 3.94 4.64
N THR A 404 14.18 2.78 4.84
CA THR A 404 15.24 2.22 3.99
C THR A 404 14.86 0.81 3.58
N ALA A 405 13.74 0.70 2.89
CA ALA A 405 13.57 -0.21 1.77
C ALA A 405 12.24 0.16 1.11
N THR A 406 12.34 0.65 -0.12
CA THR A 406 11.25 0.58 -1.09
C THR A 406 11.01 -0.91 -1.33
N ILE A 407 10.24 -1.59 -0.48
CA ILE A 407 9.83 -2.98 -0.76
C ILE A 407 8.63 -2.90 -1.71
N VAL A 408 8.84 -2.40 -2.93
CA VAL A 408 7.98 -2.85 -4.03
C VAL A 408 8.22 -4.36 -4.06
N PRO A 409 7.18 -5.22 -3.98
CA PRO A 409 7.39 -6.64 -4.23
C PRO A 409 8.13 -6.74 -5.56
N GLY A 410 9.40 -7.14 -5.51
CA GLY A 410 10.20 -7.22 -6.71
C GLY A 410 9.51 -8.20 -7.64
N VAL A 411 9.55 -7.92 -8.94
CA VAL A 411 9.17 -8.94 -9.92
C VAL A 411 10.10 -10.14 -9.68
N LEU A 412 9.55 -11.33 -9.42
CA LEU A 412 10.31 -12.52 -9.00
C LEU A 412 10.97 -12.40 -7.60
N ASP A 413 10.42 -11.66 -6.64
CA ASP A 413 10.94 -11.65 -5.25
C ASP A 413 10.36 -12.84 -4.44
N PHE A 414 11.14 -13.89 -4.17
CA PHE A 414 10.63 -15.06 -3.44
C PHE A 414 10.76 -14.92 -1.92
N ASN A 415 11.41 -13.87 -1.41
CA ASN A 415 11.74 -13.73 0.00
C ASN A 415 11.17 -12.45 0.65
N ALA A 416 10.52 -11.60 -0.15
CA ALA A 416 9.93 -10.31 0.19
C ALA A 416 10.95 -9.28 0.73
N ASP A 417 12.18 -9.30 0.23
CA ASP A 417 13.23 -8.33 0.59
C ASP A 417 13.22 -7.07 -0.30
N GLY A 418 12.33 -7.02 -1.29
CA GLY A 418 12.18 -5.90 -2.21
C GLY A 418 13.09 -6.00 -3.43
N ARG A 419 13.73 -7.16 -3.64
CA ARG A 419 14.64 -7.41 -4.76
C ARG A 419 14.14 -8.57 -5.57
N SER A 420 14.33 -8.44 -6.87
CA SER A 420 14.11 -9.52 -7.81
C SER A 420 15.14 -10.63 -7.64
N ASP A 421 14.66 -11.86 -7.53
CA ASP A 421 15.50 -13.05 -7.50
C ASP A 421 15.61 -13.73 -8.87
N LEU A 422 16.45 -14.75 -8.96
CA LEU A 422 16.67 -15.49 -10.21
C LEU A 422 16.02 -16.86 -10.21
N THR A 423 15.25 -17.12 -11.27
CA THR A 423 14.72 -18.44 -11.59
C THR A 423 15.51 -19.07 -12.72
N TRP A 424 15.81 -20.36 -12.57
CA TRP A 424 16.63 -21.14 -13.50
C TRP A 424 15.84 -22.34 -14.00
N SER A 425 16.12 -22.74 -15.24
CA SER A 425 15.54 -23.91 -15.90
C SER A 425 16.64 -24.77 -16.48
N HIS A 426 16.45 -26.09 -16.43
CA HIS A 426 17.34 -27.07 -17.02
C HIS A 426 16.59 -27.93 -18.05
N PRO A 427 17.22 -28.37 -19.16
CA PRO A 427 16.57 -29.18 -20.20
C PRO A 427 15.99 -30.53 -19.74
N ASP A 428 16.39 -31.03 -18.57
CA ASP A 428 15.81 -32.24 -17.96
C ASP A 428 14.50 -31.97 -17.19
N GLY A 429 14.03 -30.72 -17.16
CA GLY A 429 12.82 -30.28 -16.47
C GLY A 429 13.03 -29.83 -15.03
N ARG A 430 14.28 -29.73 -14.54
CA ARG A 430 14.55 -29.17 -13.22
C ARG A 430 14.51 -27.65 -13.23
N HIS A 431 14.11 -27.09 -12.09
CA HIS A 431 14.08 -25.66 -11.84
C HIS A 431 14.85 -25.32 -10.57
N ALA A 432 15.47 -24.14 -10.52
CA ALA A 432 16.14 -23.65 -9.32
C ALA A 432 15.82 -22.18 -9.07
N LEU A 433 15.83 -21.80 -7.80
CA LEU A 433 15.62 -20.46 -7.30
C LEU A 433 16.88 -19.98 -6.59
N TRP A 434 17.27 -18.75 -6.87
CA TRP A 434 18.45 -18.11 -6.36
C TRP A 434 18.07 -16.77 -5.76
N LEU A 435 18.19 -16.66 -4.45
CA LEU A 435 17.97 -15.39 -3.74
C LEU A 435 19.19 -14.50 -3.91
N VAL A 436 19.01 -13.23 -4.27
CA VAL A 436 20.13 -12.32 -4.60
C VAL A 436 20.08 -10.97 -3.88
N ASP A 437 21.26 -10.38 -3.69
CA ASP A 437 21.47 -9.00 -3.24
C ASP A 437 22.43 -8.33 -4.24
N GLY A 438 21.86 -7.66 -5.23
CA GLY A 438 22.54 -7.19 -6.41
C GLY A 438 23.26 -8.32 -7.13
N LEU A 439 24.59 -8.32 -7.05
CA LEU A 439 25.44 -9.34 -7.68
C LEU A 439 25.81 -10.51 -6.75
N SER A 440 25.34 -10.48 -5.50
CA SER A 440 25.65 -11.51 -4.48
C SER A 440 24.54 -12.55 -4.42
N VAL A 441 24.89 -13.83 -4.48
CA VAL A 441 23.93 -14.92 -4.28
C VAL A 441 23.84 -15.24 -2.79
N LEU A 442 22.65 -15.06 -2.21
CA LEU A 442 22.39 -15.25 -0.78
C LEU A 442 22.03 -16.70 -0.46
N ALA A 443 21.18 -17.31 -1.27
CA ALA A 443 20.74 -18.68 -1.12
C ALA A 443 20.36 -19.28 -2.48
N THR A 444 20.44 -20.61 -2.58
CA THR A 444 20.05 -21.34 -3.79
C THR A 444 19.29 -22.59 -3.39
N GLY A 445 18.26 -22.96 -4.14
CA GLY A 445 17.56 -24.24 -3.99
C GLY A 445 17.00 -24.74 -5.31
N GLU A 446 17.06 -26.05 -5.53
CA GLU A 446 16.24 -26.67 -6.58
C GLU A 446 14.79 -26.74 -6.09
N VAL A 447 13.86 -26.25 -6.90
CA VAL A 447 12.43 -26.46 -6.67
C VAL A 447 12.12 -27.84 -7.19
N SER A 448 11.53 -28.69 -6.35
CA SER A 448 11.04 -30.00 -6.81
C SER A 448 9.96 -29.78 -7.86
N ALA A 449 10.35 -29.86 -9.14
CA ALA A 449 9.40 -29.93 -10.23
C ALA A 449 8.53 -31.18 -10.03
N PRO A 450 7.20 -31.09 -10.13
CA PRO A 450 6.29 -32.20 -9.85
C PRO A 450 6.52 -33.41 -10.79
N ALA A 451 7.11 -33.20 -11.98
CA ALA A 451 7.52 -34.23 -12.92
C ALA A 451 8.57 -33.72 -13.94
N ALA A 452 9.17 -34.64 -14.71
CA ALA A 452 10.06 -34.30 -15.82
C ALA A 452 9.29 -33.65 -16.99
N GLY A 453 9.85 -32.59 -17.58
CA GLY A 453 9.28 -31.89 -18.73
C GLY A 453 8.21 -30.83 -18.41
N VAL A 454 7.99 -30.53 -17.12
CA VAL A 454 7.12 -29.45 -16.67
C VAL A 454 7.83 -28.11 -16.83
N SER A 455 7.13 -27.05 -17.23
CA SER A 455 7.68 -25.70 -17.35
C SER A 455 6.95 -24.70 -16.46
N ILE A 456 7.71 -23.82 -15.81
CA ILE A 456 7.15 -22.60 -15.19
C ILE A 456 6.56 -21.74 -16.32
N THR A 457 5.27 -21.40 -16.19
CA THR A 457 4.53 -20.60 -17.18
C THR A 457 4.15 -19.22 -16.64
N GLY A 458 4.06 -19.07 -15.32
CA GLY A 458 3.78 -17.79 -14.65
C GLY A 458 4.52 -17.70 -13.31
N ILE A 459 4.90 -16.48 -12.91
CA ILE A 459 5.54 -16.20 -11.63
C ILE A 459 4.93 -14.95 -11.01
N ALA A 460 4.03 -15.10 -10.03
CA ALA A 460 3.35 -13.96 -9.42
C ALA A 460 2.98 -14.29 -7.97
N ASP A 461 2.59 -13.29 -7.19
CA ASP A 461 2.08 -13.48 -5.83
C ASP A 461 0.63 -13.99 -5.86
N PHE A 462 0.43 -15.31 -5.90
CA PHE A 462 -0.91 -15.91 -6.04
C PHE A 462 -1.67 -15.96 -4.70
N ASP A 463 -0.95 -15.79 -3.59
CA ASP A 463 -1.44 -16.00 -2.24
C ASP A 463 -1.37 -14.73 -1.35
N GLY A 464 -0.97 -13.63 -1.97
CA GLY A 464 -0.94 -12.27 -1.44
C GLY A 464 0.08 -12.09 -0.32
N ASP A 465 1.06 -12.99 -0.21
CA ASP A 465 2.03 -13.03 0.88
C ASP A 465 3.24 -12.10 0.68
N GLY A 466 3.25 -11.38 -0.45
CA GLY A 466 4.29 -10.46 -0.88
C GLY A 466 5.49 -11.17 -1.52
N ARG A 467 5.41 -12.48 -1.74
CA ARG A 467 6.44 -13.30 -2.40
C ARG A 467 5.90 -13.84 -3.72
N ALA A 468 6.81 -14.06 -4.65
CA ALA A 468 6.54 -14.71 -5.90
C ALA A 468 6.29 -16.21 -5.69
N ASP A 469 5.27 -16.73 -6.36
CA ASP A 469 4.93 -18.15 -6.42
C ASP A 469 5.08 -18.67 -7.85
N LEU A 470 5.03 -19.99 -8.03
CA LEU A 470 5.29 -20.63 -9.32
C LEU A 470 4.06 -21.32 -9.89
N LEU A 471 3.61 -20.84 -11.05
CA LEU A 471 2.58 -21.50 -11.85
C LEU A 471 3.23 -22.37 -12.92
N PHE A 472 2.85 -23.64 -12.96
CA PHE A 472 3.39 -24.64 -13.87
C PHE A 472 2.35 -25.10 -14.86
N GLN A 473 2.78 -25.30 -16.11
CA GLN A 473 2.02 -26.03 -17.11
C GLN A 473 2.74 -27.32 -17.47
N HIS A 474 1.98 -28.41 -17.44
CA HIS A 474 2.47 -29.76 -17.69
C HIS A 474 2.24 -30.16 -19.15
N PRO A 475 3.09 -31.05 -19.72
CA PRO A 475 2.91 -31.55 -21.09
C PRO A 475 1.57 -32.24 -21.36
N ASN A 476 0.92 -32.74 -20.31
CA ASN A 476 -0.37 -33.40 -20.39
C ASN A 476 -1.56 -32.43 -20.36
N GLY A 477 -1.34 -31.12 -20.19
CA GLY A 477 -2.38 -30.09 -20.06
C GLY A 477 -2.73 -29.70 -18.63
N GLU A 478 -2.20 -30.42 -17.63
CA GLU A 478 -2.39 -30.06 -16.22
C GLU A 478 -1.75 -28.70 -15.93
N ILE A 479 -2.39 -27.92 -15.05
CA ILE A 479 -1.88 -26.66 -14.53
C ILE A 479 -1.83 -26.77 -13.02
N SER A 480 -0.66 -26.55 -12.43
CA SER A 480 -0.44 -26.63 -10.98
C SER A 480 0.26 -25.40 -10.45
N LEU A 481 -0.04 -25.04 -9.22
CA LEU A 481 0.57 -23.93 -8.49
C LEU A 481 1.45 -24.47 -7.36
N SER A 482 2.62 -23.85 -7.18
CA SER A 482 3.47 -24.07 -6.02
C SER A 482 3.65 -22.74 -5.30
N LEU A 483 3.22 -22.69 -4.04
CA LEU A 483 3.52 -21.58 -3.15
C LEU A 483 4.97 -21.68 -2.66
N VAL A 484 5.67 -20.56 -2.60
CA VAL A 484 7.11 -20.52 -2.33
C VAL A 484 7.45 -19.50 -1.25
N SER A 485 8.39 -19.87 -0.38
CA SER A 485 9.01 -18.94 0.57
C SER A 485 10.52 -19.12 0.56
N GLY A 486 11.22 -18.07 0.14
CA GLY A 486 12.64 -18.12 -0.19
C GLY A 486 12.90 -19.16 -1.29
N THR A 487 13.66 -20.20 -0.96
CA THR A 487 13.97 -21.28 -1.93
C THR A 487 13.15 -22.55 -1.72
N LEU A 488 12.10 -22.52 -0.88
CA LEU A 488 11.34 -23.70 -0.47
C LEU A 488 9.89 -23.62 -0.93
N ALA A 489 9.39 -24.69 -1.53
CA ALA A 489 7.95 -24.87 -1.75
C ALA A 489 7.25 -25.10 -0.40
N THR A 490 6.26 -24.28 -0.08
CA THR A 490 5.50 -24.33 1.17
C THR A 490 4.18 -25.10 1.00
N ALA A 491 3.58 -25.01 -0.19
CA ALA A 491 2.40 -25.78 -0.58
C ALA A 491 2.39 -26.00 -2.10
N ALA A 492 1.70 -27.03 -2.56
CA ALA A 492 1.47 -27.26 -3.99
C ALA A 492 0.05 -27.79 -4.22
N SER A 493 -0.57 -27.36 -5.31
CA SER A 493 -1.93 -27.75 -5.68
C SER A 493 -2.07 -27.88 -7.20
N THR A 494 -2.87 -28.85 -7.64
CA THR A 494 -3.34 -28.91 -9.03
C THR A 494 -4.55 -27.99 -9.18
N LEU A 495 -4.44 -26.97 -10.03
CA LEU A 495 -5.53 -26.03 -10.31
C LEU A 495 -6.45 -26.59 -11.39
N VAL A 496 -5.88 -27.08 -12.48
CA VAL A 496 -6.62 -27.66 -13.61
C VAL A 496 -6.05 -29.04 -13.90
N SER A 497 -6.89 -30.07 -13.83
CA SER A 497 -6.48 -31.47 -14.03
C SER A 497 -6.56 -31.98 -15.48
N ASN A 498 -6.92 -31.12 -16.44
CA ASN A 498 -7.49 -31.58 -17.72
C ASN A 498 -6.50 -31.78 -18.88
N HIS A 499 -6.96 -32.58 -19.85
CA HIS A 499 -6.36 -32.88 -21.16
C HIS A 499 -7.10 -32.17 -22.32
N ASP A 500 -7.91 -31.15 -22.03
CA ASP A 500 -8.92 -30.58 -22.93
C ASP A 500 -8.43 -29.35 -23.71
N GLY A 501 -7.11 -29.12 -23.75
CA GLY A 501 -6.49 -28.06 -24.54
C GLY A 501 -6.47 -26.68 -23.90
N TRP A 502 -6.66 -26.60 -22.57
CA TRP A 502 -6.46 -25.35 -21.82
C TRP A 502 -4.98 -25.08 -21.55
N HIS A 503 -4.59 -23.82 -21.58
CA HIS A 503 -3.27 -23.34 -21.19
C HIS A 503 -3.39 -22.02 -20.43
N VAL A 504 -2.36 -21.70 -19.65
CA VAL A 504 -2.26 -20.39 -19.02
C VAL A 504 -1.97 -19.37 -20.10
N ALA A 505 -2.86 -18.39 -20.25
CA ALA A 505 -2.68 -17.31 -21.21
C ALA A 505 -1.93 -16.14 -20.57
N ALA A 506 -2.29 -15.80 -19.34
CA ALA A 506 -1.62 -14.79 -18.52
C ALA A 506 -2.00 -14.94 -17.03
N ALA A 507 -1.24 -14.30 -16.15
CA ALA A 507 -1.57 -14.09 -14.74
C ALA A 507 -1.47 -12.59 -14.42
N GLY A 508 -2.32 -12.10 -13.52
CA GLY A 508 -2.45 -10.67 -13.19
C GLY A 508 -3.63 -10.44 -12.24
N ASP A 509 -3.72 -9.28 -11.60
CA ASP A 509 -4.75 -8.98 -10.59
C ASP A 509 -6.01 -8.39 -11.24
N LEU A 510 -6.97 -9.24 -11.61
CA LEU A 510 -8.19 -8.82 -12.31
C LEU A 510 -9.21 -8.17 -11.38
N ASP A 511 -9.18 -8.45 -10.06
CA ASP A 511 -10.19 -7.99 -9.10
C ASP A 511 -9.71 -6.98 -8.03
N GLY A 512 -8.40 -6.67 -8.06
CA GLY A 512 -7.74 -5.63 -7.29
C GLY A 512 -7.49 -6.03 -5.84
N ASP A 513 -7.39 -7.34 -5.59
CA ASP A 513 -7.19 -7.88 -4.26
C ASP A 513 -5.72 -8.06 -3.86
N GLY A 514 -4.80 -7.68 -4.75
CA GLY A 514 -3.36 -7.76 -4.57
C GLY A 514 -2.85 -9.20 -4.64
N ARG A 515 -3.61 -10.11 -5.25
CA ARG A 515 -3.21 -11.48 -5.55
C ARG A 515 -3.32 -11.67 -7.06
N ALA A 516 -2.42 -12.46 -7.61
CA ALA A 516 -2.51 -12.82 -9.01
C ALA A 516 -3.70 -13.76 -9.26
N ASP A 517 -4.50 -13.39 -10.24
CA ASP A 517 -5.51 -14.22 -10.86
C ASP A 517 -4.96 -14.90 -12.11
N VAL A 518 -5.71 -15.86 -12.66
CA VAL A 518 -5.29 -16.62 -13.84
C VAL A 518 -6.30 -16.47 -14.97
N VAL A 519 -5.82 -16.11 -16.16
CA VAL A 519 -6.58 -16.19 -17.40
C VAL A 519 -6.14 -17.42 -18.17
N LEU A 520 -7.07 -18.35 -18.37
CA LEU A 520 -6.86 -19.56 -19.14
C LEU A 520 -7.42 -19.39 -20.55
N GLN A 521 -6.70 -19.91 -21.53
CA GLN A 521 -7.16 -19.98 -22.92
C GLN A 521 -7.24 -21.42 -23.40
N ASN A 522 -8.32 -21.76 -24.10
CA ASN A 522 -8.47 -23.04 -24.77
C ASN A 522 -8.02 -22.95 -26.23
N ALA A 523 -7.53 -24.07 -26.79
CA ALA A 523 -7.19 -24.20 -28.20
C ALA A 523 -8.36 -23.89 -29.16
N ASP A 524 -9.61 -24.00 -28.71
CA ASP A 524 -10.80 -23.62 -29.49
C ASP A 524 -11.18 -22.13 -29.43
N GLY A 525 -10.40 -21.30 -28.72
CA GLY A 525 -10.62 -19.86 -28.60
C GLY A 525 -11.44 -19.43 -27.39
N ARG A 526 -11.92 -20.36 -26.55
CA ARG A 526 -12.52 -19.98 -25.26
C ARG A 526 -11.48 -19.33 -24.35
N VAL A 527 -11.94 -18.35 -23.57
CA VAL A 527 -11.12 -17.71 -22.54
C VAL A 527 -11.89 -17.72 -21.23
N PHE A 528 -11.20 -18.11 -20.16
CA PHE A 528 -11.76 -18.30 -18.83
C PHE A 528 -10.94 -17.48 -17.81
N ALA A 529 -11.58 -16.51 -17.17
CA ALA A 529 -10.98 -15.71 -16.12
C ALA A 529 -11.25 -16.34 -14.76
N TRP A 530 -10.19 -16.61 -14.00
CA TRP A 530 -10.27 -17.28 -12.71
C TRP A 530 -9.62 -16.45 -11.62
N THR A 531 -10.46 -15.72 -10.89
CA THR A 531 -10.03 -14.97 -9.70
C THR A 531 -10.15 -15.75 -8.40
N ARG A 532 -9.28 -15.43 -7.44
CA ARG A 532 -9.20 -16.05 -6.10
C ARG A 532 -9.00 -17.56 -6.13
N ILE A 533 -8.00 -17.99 -6.88
CA ILE A 533 -7.73 -19.40 -7.19
C ILE A 533 -7.46 -20.26 -5.94
N LEU A 534 -6.96 -19.68 -4.84
CA LEU A 534 -6.68 -20.39 -3.58
C LEU A 534 -7.83 -20.34 -2.56
N ALA A 535 -8.78 -19.42 -2.70
CA ALA A 535 -9.89 -19.22 -1.74
C ALA A 535 -11.20 -19.92 -2.17
N GLY A 536 -11.12 -20.90 -3.07
CA GLY A 536 -12.28 -21.65 -3.57
C GLY A 536 -13.16 -20.86 -4.56
N GLY A 537 -12.63 -19.80 -5.17
CA GLY A 537 -13.35 -19.02 -6.18
C GLY A 537 -13.72 -19.82 -7.43
N VAL A 538 -14.88 -19.54 -8.03
CA VAL A 538 -15.31 -20.09 -9.32
C VAL A 538 -14.98 -19.10 -10.43
N GLY A 539 -14.26 -19.53 -11.49
CA GLY A 539 -14.00 -18.68 -12.65
C GLY A 539 -15.18 -18.54 -13.62
N SER A 540 -15.05 -17.65 -14.61
CA SER A 540 -16.07 -17.36 -15.60
C SER A 540 -15.51 -17.45 -17.02
N TYR A 541 -16.33 -17.95 -17.95
CA TYR A 541 -16.04 -17.80 -19.38
C TYR A 541 -16.27 -16.35 -19.79
N ILE A 542 -15.24 -15.74 -20.37
CA ILE A 542 -15.29 -14.38 -20.91
C ILE A 542 -15.32 -14.39 -22.45
N LEU A 543 -14.76 -15.43 -23.09
CA LEU A 543 -14.93 -15.69 -24.52
C LEU A 543 -15.41 -17.12 -24.77
N ASP A 544 -16.28 -17.25 -25.78
CA ASP A 544 -16.80 -18.51 -26.29
C ASP A 544 -15.85 -19.17 -27.30
N ALA A 545 -16.15 -20.41 -27.67
CA ALA A 545 -15.39 -21.15 -28.68
C ALA A 545 -15.58 -20.56 -30.09
N GLY A 546 -14.56 -20.69 -30.94
CA GLY A 546 -14.61 -20.31 -32.36
C GLY A 546 -14.47 -18.81 -32.62
N THR A 547 -14.11 -18.02 -31.61
CA THR A 547 -13.97 -16.55 -31.74
C THR A 547 -12.70 -16.14 -32.49
N GLY A 548 -11.66 -16.98 -32.45
CA GLY A 548 -10.35 -16.72 -33.04
C GLY A 548 -9.48 -15.75 -32.26
N TRP A 549 -9.99 -15.08 -31.21
CA TRP A 549 -9.20 -14.16 -30.41
C TRP A 549 -8.26 -14.90 -29.45
N VAL A 550 -7.08 -14.35 -29.24
CA VAL A 550 -6.09 -14.81 -28.26
C VAL A 550 -5.77 -13.71 -27.26
N VAL A 551 -5.63 -14.09 -26.00
CA VAL A 551 -5.14 -13.17 -24.97
C VAL A 551 -3.69 -12.85 -25.32
N SER A 552 -3.35 -11.57 -25.37
CA SER A 552 -1.99 -11.12 -25.67
C SER A 552 -1.30 -10.55 -24.44
N HIS A 553 -1.98 -9.72 -23.66
CA HIS A 553 -1.44 -9.07 -22.47
C HIS A 553 -2.54 -8.84 -21.43
N LEU A 554 -2.12 -8.81 -20.17
CA LEU A 554 -2.86 -8.22 -19.05
C LEU A 554 -2.17 -6.92 -18.67
N ALA A 555 -2.94 -5.85 -18.47
CA ALA A 555 -2.47 -4.57 -17.94
C ALA A 555 -3.66 -3.66 -17.59
N ASP A 556 -3.51 -2.78 -16.61
CA ASP A 556 -4.51 -1.75 -16.27
C ASP A 556 -4.54 -0.62 -17.33
N PHE A 557 -5.53 -0.61 -18.23
CA PHE A 557 -5.65 0.41 -19.29
C PHE A 557 -6.46 1.65 -18.87
N ASP A 558 -7.16 1.63 -17.73
CA ASP A 558 -8.02 2.74 -17.29
C ASP A 558 -7.76 3.29 -15.88
N GLY A 559 -6.72 2.78 -15.20
CA GLY A 559 -6.14 3.30 -13.97
C GLY A 559 -6.96 2.98 -12.72
N ASP A 560 -7.86 2.00 -12.78
CA ASP A 560 -8.69 1.61 -11.65
C ASP A 560 -8.02 0.60 -10.70
N GLY A 561 -6.82 0.15 -11.06
CA GLY A 561 -5.99 -0.80 -10.33
C GLY A 561 -6.35 -2.26 -10.60
N LEU A 562 -7.12 -2.54 -11.66
CA LEU A 562 -7.46 -3.88 -12.13
C LEU A 562 -6.76 -4.15 -13.45
N ASP A 563 -6.23 -5.36 -13.63
CA ASP A 563 -5.71 -5.77 -14.92
C ASP A 563 -6.85 -5.98 -15.93
N ASP A 564 -6.74 -5.30 -17.06
CA ASP A 564 -7.62 -5.46 -18.22
C ASP A 564 -6.99 -6.40 -19.25
N ILE A 565 -7.76 -6.81 -20.26
CA ILE A 565 -7.29 -7.81 -21.24
C ILE A 565 -7.13 -7.19 -22.63
N LEU A 566 -5.91 -7.25 -23.17
CA LEU A 566 -5.63 -6.98 -24.58
C LEU A 566 -5.68 -8.28 -25.38
N PHE A 567 -6.65 -8.38 -26.28
CA PHE A 567 -6.79 -9.47 -27.22
C PHE A 567 -6.16 -9.15 -28.58
N ARG A 568 -5.63 -10.19 -29.22
CA ARG A 568 -5.20 -10.19 -30.61
C ARG A 568 -6.00 -11.22 -31.39
N HIS A 569 -6.35 -10.90 -32.62
CA HIS A 569 -6.92 -11.85 -33.57
C HIS A 569 -5.86 -12.23 -34.63
N PRO A 570 -5.82 -13.47 -35.14
CA PRO A 570 -4.85 -13.94 -36.14
C PRO A 570 -4.80 -13.13 -37.43
N ASP A 571 -5.87 -12.39 -37.77
CA ASP A 571 -5.91 -11.49 -38.92
C ASP A 571 -5.26 -10.11 -38.65
N GLY A 572 -4.77 -9.88 -37.44
CA GLY A 572 -4.09 -8.64 -37.02
C GLY A 572 -4.98 -7.63 -36.30
N ARG A 573 -6.27 -7.92 -36.07
CA ARG A 573 -7.11 -7.05 -35.21
C ARG A 573 -6.69 -7.14 -33.75
N HIS A 574 -6.90 -6.06 -33.01
CA HIS A 574 -6.67 -6.00 -31.57
C HIS A 574 -7.88 -5.38 -30.86
N ALA A 575 -8.18 -5.86 -29.66
CA ALA A 575 -9.29 -5.38 -28.85
C ALA A 575 -8.90 -5.31 -27.38
N ILE A 576 -9.35 -4.28 -26.68
CA ILE A 576 -9.21 -4.18 -25.22
C ILE A 576 -10.56 -4.45 -24.60
N TRP A 577 -10.56 -5.27 -23.56
CA TRP A 577 -11.67 -5.48 -22.65
C TRP A 577 -11.26 -4.93 -21.29
N LEU A 578 -11.88 -3.82 -20.89
CA LEU A 578 -11.70 -3.31 -19.54
C LEU A 578 -12.51 -4.21 -18.59
N MET A 579 -11.89 -4.66 -17.51
CA MET A 579 -12.41 -5.68 -16.60
C MET A 579 -12.88 -5.07 -15.28
N ASP A 580 -13.77 -5.79 -14.60
CA ASP A 580 -14.09 -5.64 -13.18
C ASP A 580 -14.16 -7.06 -12.61
N GLY A 581 -13.02 -7.58 -12.18
CA GLY A 581 -12.82 -8.99 -11.87
C GLY A 581 -13.09 -9.88 -13.08
N LYS A 582 -14.14 -10.69 -13.01
CA LYS A 582 -14.46 -11.70 -14.02
C LYS A 582 -15.33 -11.18 -15.16
N THR A 583 -15.75 -9.92 -15.12
CA THR A 583 -16.72 -9.36 -16.07
C THR A 583 -16.15 -8.16 -16.81
N PRO A 584 -16.32 -8.06 -18.15
CA PRO A 584 -15.93 -6.87 -18.88
C PRO A 584 -16.91 -5.72 -18.60
N LYS A 585 -16.40 -4.58 -18.12
CA LYS A 585 -17.17 -3.32 -17.97
C LYS A 585 -17.30 -2.56 -19.29
N SER A 586 -16.31 -2.69 -20.17
CA SER A 586 -16.26 -2.06 -21.48
C SER A 586 -15.40 -2.88 -22.44
N GLN A 587 -15.70 -2.84 -23.73
CA GLN A 587 -14.91 -3.53 -24.75
C GLN A 587 -14.86 -2.71 -26.04
N ALA A 588 -13.68 -2.66 -26.68
CA ALA A 588 -13.54 -2.04 -27.98
C ALA A 588 -12.49 -2.76 -28.84
N GLN A 589 -12.76 -2.87 -30.13
CA GLN A 589 -11.72 -3.19 -31.11
C GLN A 589 -10.91 -1.92 -31.37
N ILE A 590 -9.66 -1.91 -30.93
CA ILE A 590 -8.79 -0.72 -30.95
C ILE A 590 -7.98 -0.60 -32.24
N LEU A 591 -7.77 -1.73 -32.95
CA LEU A 591 -7.01 -1.75 -34.19
C LEU A 591 -7.59 -2.76 -35.18
N ASN A 592 -7.68 -2.35 -36.44
CA ASN A 592 -8.10 -3.20 -37.55
C ASN A 592 -6.95 -4.07 -38.07
N ALA A 593 -7.28 -5.10 -38.85
CA ALA A 593 -6.29 -5.91 -39.55
C ALA A 593 -5.37 -5.03 -40.41
N GLY A 594 -4.05 -5.17 -40.25
CA GLY A 594 -3.10 -4.27 -40.92
C GLY A 594 -1.62 -4.55 -40.65
N GLY A 595 -1.24 -5.77 -40.30
CA GLY A 595 0.16 -6.17 -40.12
C GLY A 595 0.84 -5.71 -38.83
N TRP A 596 0.13 -5.01 -37.95
CA TRP A 596 0.61 -4.60 -36.63
C TRP A 596 0.35 -5.69 -35.58
N THR A 597 1.27 -5.83 -34.64
CA THR A 597 1.15 -6.71 -33.46
C THR A 597 1.53 -5.91 -32.22
N ALA A 598 0.70 -5.96 -31.18
CA ALA A 598 1.08 -5.43 -29.88
C ALA A 598 2.18 -6.31 -29.29
N MET A 599 3.33 -5.70 -28.99
CA MET A 599 4.51 -6.39 -28.47
C MET A 599 4.57 -6.32 -26.94
N HIS A 600 4.10 -5.21 -26.37
CA HIS A 600 4.07 -4.97 -24.94
C HIS A 600 2.89 -4.05 -24.59
N ALA A 601 2.39 -4.20 -23.36
CA ALA A 601 1.52 -3.24 -22.67
C ALA A 601 2.27 -2.72 -21.44
N LEU A 602 2.50 -1.40 -21.35
CA LEU A 602 3.38 -0.78 -20.36
C LEU A 602 3.03 0.70 -20.18
N ASP A 603 3.30 1.31 -19.03
CA ASP A 603 3.12 2.76 -18.86
C ASP A 603 4.36 3.52 -19.38
N LEU A 604 4.26 4.20 -20.52
CA LEU A 604 5.37 4.97 -21.11
C LEU A 604 5.46 6.40 -20.56
N ASN A 605 4.42 6.88 -19.86
CA ASN A 605 4.23 8.30 -19.58
C ASN A 605 4.07 8.64 -18.08
N GLY A 606 3.86 7.63 -17.23
CA GLY A 606 3.78 7.72 -15.78
C GLY A 606 2.40 8.12 -15.26
N ASP A 607 1.33 7.98 -16.05
CA ASP A 607 -0.05 8.26 -15.63
C ASP A 607 -0.70 7.11 -14.85
N GLY A 608 -0.01 5.97 -14.75
CA GLY A 608 -0.49 4.77 -14.08
C GLY A 608 -1.48 3.96 -14.90
N THR A 609 -1.54 4.18 -16.22
CA THR A 609 -2.29 3.36 -17.17
C THR A 609 -1.37 2.78 -18.23
N ALA A 610 -1.74 1.63 -18.78
CA ALA A 610 -0.95 0.93 -19.77
C ALA A 610 -1.10 1.54 -21.17
N ASP A 611 0.03 1.84 -21.78
CA ASP A 611 0.20 2.19 -23.18
C ASP A 611 0.53 0.95 -24.02
N ILE A 612 0.54 1.08 -25.35
CA ILE A 612 0.82 -0.05 -26.25
C ILE A 612 2.03 0.22 -27.13
N LEU A 613 2.99 -0.71 -27.10
CA LEU A 613 4.08 -0.76 -28.05
C LEU A 613 3.74 -1.74 -29.19
N TRP A 614 3.82 -1.24 -30.41
CA TRP A 614 3.45 -1.94 -31.63
C TRP A 614 4.66 -2.25 -32.50
N GLN A 615 4.65 -3.42 -33.13
CA GLN A 615 5.55 -3.74 -34.24
C GLN A 615 4.74 -4.09 -35.48
N HIS A 616 5.09 -3.47 -36.61
CA HIS A 616 4.54 -3.80 -37.92
C HIS A 616 5.36 -4.89 -38.60
N ALA A 617 4.74 -5.63 -39.51
CA ALA A 617 5.36 -6.70 -40.28
C ALA A 617 6.59 -6.28 -41.12
N ASP A 618 6.77 -4.99 -41.40
CA ASP A 618 7.96 -4.44 -42.07
C ASP A 618 9.09 -4.01 -41.11
N GLY A 619 8.92 -4.26 -39.81
CA GLY A 619 9.86 -3.90 -38.75
C GLY A 619 9.67 -2.50 -38.17
N THR A 620 8.68 -1.73 -38.61
CA THR A 620 8.36 -0.43 -37.98
C THR A 620 7.92 -0.64 -36.52
N ILE A 621 8.44 0.20 -35.62
CA ILE A 621 8.08 0.20 -34.20
C ILE A 621 7.37 1.51 -33.88
N ALA A 622 6.19 1.43 -33.29
CA ALA A 622 5.38 2.57 -32.91
C ALA A 622 4.85 2.40 -31.48
N ALA A 623 4.53 3.50 -30.82
CA ALA A 623 3.91 3.50 -29.51
C ALA A 623 2.62 4.32 -29.54
N TRP A 624 1.61 3.86 -28.80
CA TRP A 624 0.35 4.54 -28.57
C TRP A 624 0.21 4.83 -27.08
N LEU A 625 0.02 6.10 -26.73
CA LEU A 625 -0.45 6.45 -25.39
C LEU A 625 -1.96 6.22 -25.32
N MET A 626 -2.42 5.52 -24.29
CA MET A 626 -3.82 5.07 -24.18
C MET A 626 -4.61 5.91 -23.18
N ASN A 627 -5.93 5.79 -23.25
CA ASN A 627 -6.87 6.26 -22.23
C ASN A 627 -8.07 5.32 -22.27
N GLY A 628 -8.04 4.30 -21.41
CA GLY A 628 -8.93 3.15 -21.50
C GLY A 628 -8.79 2.47 -22.86
N THR A 629 -9.91 2.33 -23.56
CA THR A 629 -9.94 1.66 -24.88
C THR A 629 -9.60 2.55 -26.07
N SER A 630 -9.15 3.79 -25.87
CA SER A 630 -8.87 4.75 -26.94
C SER A 630 -7.40 5.15 -27.00
N MET A 631 -6.85 5.29 -28.22
CA MET A 631 -5.55 5.91 -28.43
C MET A 631 -5.66 7.41 -28.19
N ALA A 632 -5.01 7.92 -27.14
CA ALA A 632 -4.92 9.34 -26.84
C ALA A 632 -3.91 10.04 -27.79
N SER A 633 -2.77 9.39 -28.05
CA SER A 633 -1.77 9.86 -29.02
C SER A 633 -0.91 8.69 -29.50
N GLY A 634 -0.14 8.88 -30.59
CA GLY A 634 0.77 7.83 -31.07
C GLY A 634 1.90 8.38 -31.94
N ALA A 635 3.02 7.66 -31.96
CA ALA A 635 4.20 8.01 -32.75
C ALA A 635 4.95 6.77 -33.26
N THR A 636 5.62 6.92 -34.39
CA THR A 636 6.63 5.96 -34.85
C THR A 636 7.95 6.24 -34.12
N LEU A 637 8.49 5.23 -33.44
CA LEU A 637 9.77 5.30 -32.74
C LEU A 637 10.93 4.92 -33.65
N ILE A 638 10.77 3.84 -34.42
CA ILE A 638 11.76 3.36 -35.40
C ILE A 638 11.07 3.00 -36.71
N GLY A 639 11.63 3.44 -37.84
CA GLY A 639 11.12 3.13 -39.17
C GLY A 639 11.40 1.68 -39.62
N PRO A 640 10.86 1.28 -40.78
CA PRO A 640 11.00 -0.09 -41.28
C PRO A 640 12.44 -0.45 -41.62
N GLY A 641 12.76 -1.74 -41.54
CA GLY A 641 14.06 -2.29 -41.98
C GLY A 641 15.28 -1.77 -41.20
N SER A 642 15.09 -1.27 -39.98
CA SER A 642 16.17 -0.76 -39.13
C SER A 642 17.10 -1.84 -38.57
N GLY A 643 16.64 -3.10 -38.57
CA GLY A 643 17.28 -4.22 -37.89
C GLY A 643 17.14 -4.19 -36.37
N TRP A 644 16.47 -3.19 -35.79
CA TRP A 644 16.22 -3.07 -34.36
C TRP A 644 14.83 -3.58 -33.99
N SER A 645 14.74 -4.25 -32.85
CA SER A 645 13.50 -4.71 -32.22
C SER A 645 13.51 -4.35 -30.74
N VAL A 646 12.37 -4.00 -30.15
CA VAL A 646 12.25 -3.95 -28.69
C VAL A 646 12.10 -5.38 -28.21
N THR A 647 12.96 -5.77 -27.28
CA THR A 647 12.99 -7.14 -26.74
C THR A 647 12.56 -7.19 -25.29
N HIS A 648 12.75 -6.10 -24.55
CA HIS A 648 12.41 -5.99 -23.14
C HIS A 648 12.02 -4.55 -22.82
N THR A 649 11.27 -4.39 -21.73
CA THR A 649 10.86 -3.11 -21.16
C THR A 649 11.09 -3.13 -19.65
N GLY A 650 11.39 -1.98 -19.07
CA GLY A 650 11.61 -1.83 -17.62
C GLY A 650 12.00 -0.39 -17.29
N ASP A 651 11.84 0.06 -16.05
CA ASP A 651 12.20 1.41 -15.61
C ASP A 651 13.70 1.44 -15.24
N PHE A 652 14.59 1.95 -16.10
CA PHE A 652 16.03 1.95 -15.84
C PHE A 652 16.47 3.15 -14.99
N ASP A 653 15.69 4.24 -14.91
CA ASP A 653 16.08 5.47 -14.23
C ASP A 653 15.28 5.82 -12.97
N GLY A 654 14.28 4.99 -12.65
CA GLY A 654 13.46 5.04 -11.43
C GLY A 654 12.39 6.12 -11.48
N ASP A 655 12.04 6.62 -12.67
CA ASP A 655 11.11 7.74 -12.83
C ASP A 655 9.62 7.32 -12.91
N GLY A 656 9.36 6.01 -12.80
CA GLY A 656 8.05 5.40 -12.84
C GLY A 656 7.52 5.12 -14.24
N LYS A 657 8.28 5.44 -15.30
CA LYS A 657 7.94 5.12 -16.69
C LYS A 657 8.70 3.88 -17.14
N SER A 658 8.07 3.13 -18.02
CA SER A 658 8.72 2.01 -18.66
C SER A 658 9.61 2.48 -19.81
N ASP A 659 10.88 2.11 -19.76
CA ASP A 659 11.84 2.35 -20.81
C ASP A 659 11.93 1.15 -21.77
N LEU A 660 12.61 1.36 -22.90
CA LEU A 660 12.71 0.35 -23.96
C LEU A 660 14.15 -0.14 -24.12
N LEU A 661 14.32 -1.46 -24.11
CA LEU A 661 15.57 -2.12 -24.50
C LEU A 661 15.45 -2.70 -25.91
N PHE A 662 16.22 -2.11 -26.81
CA PHE A 662 16.33 -2.50 -28.20
C PHE A 662 17.49 -3.48 -28.43
N THR A 663 17.24 -4.53 -29.20
CA THR A 663 18.26 -5.43 -29.72
C THR A 663 18.28 -5.36 -31.24
N HIS A 664 19.47 -5.24 -31.81
CA HIS A 664 19.69 -5.29 -33.26
C HIS A 664 20.00 -6.72 -33.73
N ASP A 665 19.68 -7.05 -34.97
CA ASP A 665 19.94 -8.35 -35.62
C ASP A 665 21.41 -8.81 -35.59
N ASP A 666 22.36 -7.90 -35.31
CA ASP A 666 23.80 -8.18 -35.20
C ASP A 666 24.30 -8.31 -33.75
N GLY A 667 23.38 -8.27 -32.78
CA GLY A 667 23.66 -8.41 -31.35
C GLY A 667 23.98 -7.11 -30.61
N ARG A 668 23.86 -5.93 -31.25
CA ARG A 668 23.90 -4.67 -30.51
C ARG A 668 22.70 -4.53 -29.59
N VAL A 669 22.90 -3.88 -28.44
CA VAL A 669 21.83 -3.56 -27.49
C VAL A 669 21.86 -2.08 -27.16
N ALA A 670 20.69 -1.46 -27.12
CA ALA A 670 20.51 -0.06 -26.76
C ALA A 670 19.34 0.13 -25.79
N ILE A 671 19.46 1.12 -24.91
CA ILE A 671 18.40 1.54 -23.99
C ILE A 671 17.89 2.92 -24.44
N TYR A 672 16.58 3.07 -24.45
CA TYR A 672 15.88 4.32 -24.67
C TYR A 672 15.12 4.65 -23.39
N LEU A 673 15.58 5.65 -22.64
CA LEU A 673 14.87 6.17 -21.47
C LEU A 673 13.68 6.99 -21.97
N MET A 674 12.46 6.56 -21.69
CA MET A 674 11.24 7.07 -22.31
C MET A 674 10.61 8.20 -21.49
N ASN A 675 9.97 9.14 -22.17
CA ASN A 675 9.11 10.14 -21.55
C ASN A 675 7.89 10.36 -22.45
N GLY A 676 6.93 9.44 -22.34
CA GLY A 676 5.84 9.28 -23.30
C GLY A 676 6.36 8.80 -24.65
N LEU A 677 6.03 9.53 -25.72
CA LEU A 677 6.39 9.14 -27.10
C LEU A 677 7.78 9.59 -27.55
N MET A 678 8.53 10.31 -26.71
CA MET A 678 9.89 10.77 -27.03
C MET A 678 10.88 10.29 -25.97
N PRO A 679 12.00 9.65 -26.35
CA PRO A 679 13.01 9.27 -25.38
C PRO A 679 13.75 10.50 -24.85
N ALA A 680 13.92 10.58 -23.53
CA ALA A 680 14.76 11.56 -22.86
C ALA A 680 16.25 11.32 -23.14
N GLN A 681 16.65 10.05 -23.23
CA GLN A 681 18.01 9.64 -23.56
C GLN A 681 18.01 8.33 -24.36
N THR A 682 18.97 8.18 -25.26
CA THR A 682 19.21 6.93 -25.99
C THR A 682 20.69 6.56 -25.91
N THR A 683 21.02 5.30 -25.68
CA THR A 683 22.42 4.86 -25.57
C THR A 683 22.57 3.40 -26.00
N GLN A 684 23.53 3.12 -26.90
CA GLN A 684 23.95 1.75 -27.19
C GLN A 684 24.88 1.26 -26.08
N ILE A 685 24.48 0.21 -25.37
CA ILE A 685 25.20 -0.34 -24.22
C ILE A 685 26.01 -1.59 -24.55
N LEU A 686 25.72 -2.25 -25.68
CA LEU A 686 26.46 -3.42 -26.15
C LEU A 686 26.75 -3.36 -27.64
N ASN A 687 27.96 -3.77 -28.02
CA ASN A 687 28.42 -3.84 -29.41
C ASN A 687 28.04 -5.18 -30.07
N ALA A 688 28.00 -5.16 -31.41
CA ALA A 688 27.72 -6.34 -32.23
C ALA A 688 28.71 -7.48 -31.97
N GLY A 689 28.25 -8.72 -32.14
CA GLY A 689 29.11 -9.92 -32.11
C GLY A 689 29.72 -10.26 -30.74
N SER A 690 29.18 -9.71 -29.65
CA SER A 690 29.63 -9.99 -28.28
C SER A 690 29.34 -11.42 -27.82
N GLY A 691 28.38 -12.11 -28.47
CA GLY A 691 27.85 -13.39 -28.04
C GLY A 691 26.92 -13.33 -26.84
N TRP A 692 26.68 -12.13 -26.27
CA TRP A 692 25.78 -11.91 -25.13
C TRP A 692 24.41 -11.44 -25.63
N SER A 693 23.36 -11.96 -25.00
CA SER A 693 21.96 -11.54 -25.21
C SER A 693 21.32 -11.22 -23.87
N VAL A 694 20.47 -10.19 -23.83
CA VAL A 694 19.65 -9.90 -22.64
C VAL A 694 18.66 -11.03 -22.44
N ARG A 695 18.63 -11.54 -21.21
CA ARG A 695 17.76 -12.65 -20.82
C ARG A 695 16.62 -12.19 -19.91
N ARG A 696 16.89 -11.21 -19.04
CA ARG A 696 15.92 -10.59 -18.13
C ARG A 696 16.27 -9.16 -17.81
N LEU A 697 15.22 -8.41 -17.47
CA LEU A 697 15.29 -7.17 -16.72
C LEU A 697 14.65 -7.40 -15.34
N LEU A 698 15.35 -7.05 -14.27
CA LEU A 698 15.00 -7.33 -12.87
C LEU A 698 15.61 -6.26 -11.96
N ASP A 699 15.00 -5.89 -10.84
CA ASP A 699 15.62 -5.00 -9.86
C ASP A 699 16.41 -5.85 -8.85
N LEU A 700 17.69 -6.10 -9.11
CA LEU A 700 18.47 -7.08 -8.34
C LEU A 700 18.95 -6.50 -7.01
N ASP A 701 19.09 -5.18 -6.89
CA ASP A 701 19.63 -4.52 -5.69
C ASP A 701 18.61 -3.72 -4.88
N GLY A 702 17.38 -3.58 -5.38
CA GLY A 702 16.22 -3.01 -4.70
C GLY A 702 16.20 -1.48 -4.76
N ASP A 703 16.85 -0.88 -5.76
CA ASP A 703 16.92 0.56 -5.93
C ASP A 703 15.74 1.14 -6.74
N GLY A 704 14.82 0.26 -7.17
CA GLY A 704 13.64 0.59 -7.97
C GLY A 704 13.92 0.67 -9.46
N ARG A 705 15.11 0.27 -9.93
CA ARG A 705 15.52 0.32 -11.34
C ARG A 705 15.72 -1.07 -11.91
N ALA A 706 15.50 -1.19 -13.21
CA ALA A 706 15.74 -2.41 -13.95
C ALA A 706 17.24 -2.64 -14.20
N ASP A 707 17.77 -3.73 -13.65
CA ASP A 707 19.08 -4.29 -13.96
C ASP A 707 19.00 -5.30 -15.11
N ILE A 708 20.15 -5.67 -15.67
CA ILE A 708 20.22 -6.55 -16.84
C ILE A 708 20.88 -7.88 -16.50
N VAL A 709 20.15 -8.98 -16.70
CA VAL A 709 20.71 -10.33 -16.69
C VAL A 709 20.99 -10.77 -18.13
N TRP A 710 22.25 -11.08 -18.39
CA TRP A 710 22.78 -11.49 -19.68
C TRP A 710 23.04 -12.99 -19.74
N GLN A 711 22.87 -13.57 -20.93
CA GLN A 711 23.30 -14.92 -21.23
C GLN A 711 24.22 -14.92 -22.45
N HIS A 712 25.35 -15.61 -22.36
CA HIS A 712 26.29 -15.80 -23.45
C HIS A 712 26.01 -17.08 -24.22
N THR A 713 26.41 -17.13 -25.49
CA THR A 713 26.29 -18.32 -26.35
C THR A 713 26.97 -19.59 -25.83
N ASP A 714 27.94 -19.47 -24.92
CA ASP A 714 28.58 -20.63 -24.25
C ASP A 714 27.85 -21.08 -22.96
N GLY A 715 26.74 -20.43 -22.62
CA GLY A 715 25.94 -20.72 -21.43
C GLY A 715 26.32 -19.89 -20.19
N SER A 716 27.36 -19.07 -20.25
CA SER A 716 27.71 -18.16 -19.15
C SER A 716 26.60 -17.15 -18.90
N VAL A 717 26.35 -16.81 -17.63
CA VAL A 717 25.37 -15.79 -17.23
C VAL A 717 26.11 -14.65 -16.55
N ALA A 718 25.68 -13.42 -16.79
CA ALA A 718 26.20 -12.23 -16.10
C ALA A 718 25.06 -11.31 -15.71
N ALA A 719 25.26 -10.47 -14.70
CA ALA A 719 24.31 -9.44 -14.31
C ALA A 719 25.01 -8.08 -14.26
N TRP A 720 24.32 -7.04 -14.72
CA TRP A 720 24.76 -5.65 -14.70
C TRP A 720 23.76 -4.84 -13.89
N LEU A 721 24.24 -4.20 -12.82
CA LEU A 721 23.45 -3.23 -12.08
C LEU A 721 23.43 -1.91 -12.85
N MET A 722 22.27 -1.29 -12.99
CA MET A 722 22.05 -0.17 -13.89
C MET A 722 21.62 1.10 -13.15
N ASN A 723 22.02 2.26 -13.68
CA ASN A 723 21.46 3.54 -13.30
C ASN A 723 21.24 4.36 -14.58
N GLY A 724 19.98 4.39 -15.01
CA GLY A 724 19.61 4.81 -16.36
C GLY A 724 20.34 3.96 -17.40
N THR A 725 21.06 4.60 -18.30
CA THR A 725 21.81 3.89 -19.36
C THR A 725 23.21 3.40 -18.93
N ALA A 726 23.65 3.70 -17.71
CA ALA A 726 24.99 3.38 -17.25
C ALA A 726 25.01 2.09 -16.41
N MET A 727 25.94 1.19 -16.73
CA MET A 727 26.30 0.08 -15.83
C MET A 727 27.10 0.66 -14.65
N THR A 728 26.59 0.50 -13.43
CA THR A 728 27.28 0.89 -12.19
C THR A 728 28.20 -0.21 -11.69
N SER A 729 27.80 -1.47 -11.88
CA SER A 729 28.56 -2.67 -11.53
C SER A 729 28.16 -3.84 -12.42
N GLY A 730 29.03 -4.85 -12.53
CA GLY A 730 28.70 -6.07 -13.28
C GLY A 730 29.56 -7.26 -12.89
N SER A 731 28.98 -8.47 -12.93
CA SER A 731 29.66 -9.71 -12.61
C SER A 731 29.13 -10.90 -13.41
N THR A 732 29.97 -11.90 -13.64
CA THR A 732 29.52 -13.21 -14.11
C THR A 732 28.91 -13.99 -12.96
N LEU A 733 27.73 -14.56 -13.16
CA LEU A 733 27.03 -15.43 -12.22
C LEU A 733 27.32 -16.90 -12.56
N LEU A 734 27.89 -17.63 -11.62
CA LEU A 734 28.19 -19.06 -11.77
C LEU A 734 26.92 -19.90 -11.58
N GLY A 735 26.05 -19.99 -12.59
CA GLY A 735 24.76 -20.70 -12.51
C GLY A 735 24.81 -22.12 -11.89
N PRO A 736 23.66 -22.75 -11.59
CA PRO A 736 23.57 -23.97 -10.76
C PRO A 736 24.41 -25.17 -11.24
N GLY A 737 24.89 -25.13 -12.48
CA GLY A 737 25.83 -26.08 -13.06
C GLY A 737 25.81 -25.99 -14.58
N THR A 738 26.37 -26.99 -15.24
CA THR A 738 26.30 -27.13 -16.70
C THR A 738 24.85 -27.38 -17.15
N GLY A 739 24.42 -26.71 -18.22
CA GLY A 739 23.11 -26.95 -18.84
C GLY A 739 21.96 -26.10 -18.30
N TRP A 740 22.19 -25.27 -17.28
CA TRP A 740 21.18 -24.36 -16.75
C TRP A 740 21.12 -23.05 -17.54
N SER A 741 19.92 -22.49 -17.68
CA SER A 741 19.69 -21.14 -18.19
C SER A 741 18.74 -20.39 -17.28
N VAL A 742 18.83 -19.06 -17.27
CA VAL A 742 17.84 -18.23 -16.58
C VAL A 742 16.49 -18.42 -17.28
N SER A 743 15.46 -18.72 -16.49
CA SER A 743 14.10 -18.99 -16.97
C SER A 743 13.56 -17.79 -17.75
N THR A 744 12.69 -18.04 -18.73
CA THR A 744 11.95 -16.99 -19.46
C THR A 744 10.47 -16.85 -19.09
N ALA A 745 9.98 -17.62 -18.11
CA ALA A 745 8.58 -17.58 -17.66
C ALA A 745 8.07 -16.15 -17.41
N ASN A 746 6.84 -15.85 -17.81
CA ASN A 746 6.30 -14.49 -17.63
C ASN A 746 6.06 -14.22 -16.14
N PRO A 747 6.53 -13.09 -15.60
CA PRO A 747 6.06 -12.60 -14.31
C PRO A 747 4.59 -12.20 -14.38
#